data_AF-A0AAJ1IBN7-F1
#
_entry.id   AF-A0AAJ1IBN7-F1
#
_cell.length_a   1.000
_cell.length_b   1.000
_cell.length_c   1.000
_cell.angle_alpha   90.00
_cell.angle_beta   90.00
_cell.angle_gamma   90.00
#
_symmetry.space_group_name_H-M   'P 1'
#
loop_
_entity.id
_entity.type
_entity.pdbx_description
1 polymer ?
#
loop_
_entity_poly.entity_id
_entity_poly.type
_entity_poly.pdbx_seq_one_letter_code
_entity_poly.pdbx_strand_id
1 'polypeptide(L)'
;MAKSRPEIYNPGDLDRTRNNLGELSKEEADRMASILGGEVGFEKTDEALKQKYDHLKKVTSSHRPSGKGSGGGSRKAGEPSAAASSEKKQKPHSDAYTGHYNRKKTAKTKPGYFDRIKIDRMAARPEHRVKSRSDLFSAYFSFLIKRKDKVNPDFILEGDTFYYSHIENLETKLKSLLKQLNPGTFKLYINPYYRDILKILISWDLKEMSSILSDLQKSPRNREIRDCGRLCFLIYEPIISLSQVDIKHIYAAVDRLYKVLQLLYSEDPEELVNIKNRYLDVKEKIKIVLKDIAFTCYPLLLKLTGTRFHYYREFMNRKRDLILNYLKIDEDSLVIPPENLQELGKKQYSLNHLKQKLEKEREEQLKKMKREELKRDEKEISNALVLLERIFPESGWSRQNEFPDYYPYFHPLFKFPKGTELIPAEDPLQQVVVLASIIQDLLYGFRSISIVSDHKKEIEKTTDKWHLFIDEMIQKNYNKLLIEYCRNIEKGVDYSTSKFGQKLLTDIYWFKRKFILPFMKFKILYKSETIPLKAPKFHEQVSNFYRTLKALMEEFDNSKERQKLISNYSEPFHFEIKNITSYRLGKILAKDNIAPTNENLLRYSLMLVSLLDFLINTEASPFYQRNTEEIPVYRYDPVYQGKPLYSVTLIDTEALLKKYQG
;
A
#
# COMPACT_ATOMS: atom_id res chain seq x y z
N MET A 1 -51.47 -20.94 31.25
CA MET A 1 -50.94 -21.87 30.24
C MET A 1 -51.14 -21.22 28.88
N ALA A 2 -50.08 -20.94 28.11
CA ALA A 2 -50.22 -20.36 26.78
C ALA A 2 -50.82 -21.41 25.84
N LYS A 3 -51.94 -21.09 25.17
CA LYS A 3 -52.51 -21.95 24.12
C LYS A 3 -51.46 -22.15 23.02
N SER A 4 -51.16 -23.41 22.68
CA SER A 4 -50.36 -23.74 21.50
C SER A 4 -51.02 -23.11 20.27
N ARG A 5 -50.21 -22.51 19.39
CA ARG A 5 -50.70 -21.94 18.12
C ARG A 5 -51.30 -23.06 17.25
N PRO A 6 -52.31 -22.78 16.42
CA PRO A 6 -52.93 -23.78 15.54
C PRO A 6 -52.02 -24.14 14.34
N GLU A 7 -52.07 -25.40 13.91
CA GLU A 7 -51.41 -25.92 12.70
C GLU A 7 -52.30 -25.68 11.47
N ILE A 8 -52.07 -24.58 10.75
CA ILE A 8 -52.96 -24.13 9.67
C ILE A 8 -52.36 -24.43 8.28
N TYR A 9 -51.05 -24.29 8.11
CA TYR A 9 -50.39 -24.29 6.80
C TYR A 9 -49.90 -25.69 6.40
N ASN A 10 -49.90 -26.01 5.10
CA ASN A 10 -49.29 -27.26 4.62
C ASN A 10 -47.76 -27.11 4.52
N PRO A 11 -46.99 -28.21 4.52
CA PRO A 11 -45.54 -28.15 4.45
C PRO A 11 -45.06 -27.35 3.22
N GLY A 12 -44.25 -26.32 3.44
CA GLY A 12 -43.65 -25.48 2.40
C GLY A 12 -44.50 -24.31 1.88
N ASP A 13 -45.70 -24.09 2.41
CA ASP A 13 -46.56 -22.96 2.02
C ASP A 13 -46.00 -21.60 2.52
N LEU A 14 -45.42 -21.54 3.72
CA LEU A 14 -44.82 -20.31 4.27
C LEU A 14 -43.55 -19.93 3.51
N ASP A 15 -42.73 -20.90 3.12
CA ASP A 15 -41.51 -20.64 2.34
C ASP A 15 -41.83 -20.13 0.93
N ARG A 16 -42.87 -20.68 0.29
CA ARG A 16 -43.37 -20.16 -0.99
C ARG A 16 -43.90 -18.74 -0.87
N THR A 17 -44.67 -18.47 0.20
CA THR A 17 -45.22 -17.14 0.46
C THR A 17 -44.11 -16.12 0.73
N ARG A 18 -43.06 -16.51 1.45
CA ARG A 18 -41.88 -15.67 1.72
C ARG A 18 -41.09 -15.34 0.45
N ASN A 19 -40.93 -16.30 -0.46
CA ASN A 19 -40.25 -16.07 -1.74
C ASN A 19 -41.03 -15.11 -2.65
N ASN A 20 -42.37 -15.11 -2.59
CA ASN A 20 -43.21 -14.23 -3.40
C ASN A 20 -43.33 -12.80 -2.84
N LEU A 21 -43.16 -12.62 -1.52
CA LEU A 21 -43.25 -11.31 -0.85
C LEU A 21 -41.94 -10.50 -0.87
N GLY A 22 -40.80 -11.14 -1.17
CA GLY A 22 -39.48 -10.49 -1.12
C GLY A 22 -38.98 -10.21 0.31
N GLU A 23 -37.82 -9.57 0.44
CA GLU A 23 -37.27 -9.18 1.75
C GLU A 23 -38.08 -8.02 2.35
N LEU A 24 -38.84 -8.31 3.39
CA LEU A 24 -39.59 -7.31 4.14
C LEU A 24 -38.79 -6.82 5.36
N SER A 25 -38.73 -5.50 5.51
CA SER A 25 -38.13 -4.88 6.69
C SER A 25 -38.95 -5.22 7.94
N LYS A 26 -38.28 -5.27 9.11
CA LYS A 26 -38.93 -5.61 10.38
C LYS A 26 -40.08 -4.64 10.72
N GLU A 27 -39.93 -3.38 10.34
CA GLU A 27 -40.94 -2.34 10.55
C GLU A 27 -42.14 -2.47 9.61
N GLU A 28 -41.95 -2.90 8.36
CA GLU A 28 -43.06 -3.20 7.44
C GLU A 28 -43.82 -4.46 7.83
N ALA A 29 -43.10 -5.49 8.31
CA ALA A 29 -43.71 -6.71 8.82
C ALA A 29 -44.62 -6.43 10.02
N ASP A 30 -44.17 -5.57 10.95
CA ASP A 30 -44.95 -5.15 12.12
C ASP A 30 -46.17 -4.29 11.73
N ARG A 31 -46.04 -3.40 10.73
CA ARG A 31 -47.19 -2.64 10.18
C ARG A 31 -48.19 -3.56 9.50
N MET A 32 -47.74 -4.49 8.65
CA MET A 32 -48.63 -5.40 7.95
C MET A 32 -49.35 -6.36 8.91
N ALA A 33 -48.66 -6.85 9.95
CA ALA A 33 -49.29 -7.65 11.00
C ALA A 33 -50.39 -6.87 11.75
N SER A 34 -50.20 -5.56 11.97
CA SER A 34 -51.20 -4.70 12.62
C SER A 34 -52.43 -4.44 11.74
N ILE A 35 -52.25 -4.36 10.41
CA ILE A 35 -53.33 -4.06 9.44
C ILE A 35 -54.12 -5.33 9.08
N LEU A 36 -53.45 -6.47 8.95
CA LEU A 36 -54.04 -7.71 8.43
C LEU A 36 -54.72 -8.57 9.50
N GLY A 37 -54.53 -8.28 10.79
CA GLY A 37 -55.33 -8.79 11.91
C GLY A 37 -55.77 -10.26 11.78
N GLY A 38 -54.82 -11.20 11.81
CA GLY A 38 -55.09 -12.64 11.66
C GLY A 38 -54.30 -13.52 12.64
N GLU A 39 -54.82 -14.71 12.96
CA GLU A 39 -54.16 -15.69 13.83
C GLU A 39 -52.92 -16.30 13.15
N VAL A 40 -51.76 -16.22 13.81
CA VAL A 40 -50.49 -16.77 13.31
C VAL A 40 -50.41 -18.28 13.61
N GLY A 41 -50.66 -19.11 12.59
CA GLY A 41 -50.43 -20.56 12.64
C GLY A 41 -49.00 -20.97 12.26
N PHE A 42 -48.67 -22.26 12.38
CA PHE A 42 -47.43 -22.85 11.84
C PHE A 42 -47.71 -24.04 10.90
N GLU A 43 -46.72 -24.46 10.14
CA GLU A 43 -46.85 -25.55 9.16
C GLU A 43 -47.01 -26.93 9.81
N LYS A 44 -47.85 -27.78 9.22
CA LYS A 44 -47.96 -29.21 9.55
C LYS A 44 -46.62 -29.90 9.27
N THR A 45 -46.19 -30.79 10.16
CA THR A 45 -45.00 -31.64 9.92
C THR A 45 -45.24 -32.65 8.80
N ASP A 46 -44.29 -32.75 7.87
CA ASP A 46 -44.30 -33.67 6.73
C ASP A 46 -44.36 -35.15 7.17
N GLU A 47 -45.35 -35.90 6.67
CA GLU A 47 -45.62 -37.29 7.02
C GLU A 47 -44.46 -38.23 6.63
N ALA A 48 -43.70 -37.90 5.57
CA ALA A 48 -42.54 -38.68 5.13
C ALA A 48 -41.36 -38.60 6.12
N LEU A 49 -41.19 -37.44 6.78
CA LEU A 49 -40.19 -37.22 7.82
C LEU A 49 -40.55 -37.97 9.10
N LYS A 50 -41.83 -37.97 9.47
CA LYS A 50 -42.35 -38.69 10.64
C LYS A 50 -42.12 -40.21 10.52
N GLN A 51 -42.35 -40.78 9.34
CA GLN A 51 -42.08 -42.20 9.07
C GLN A 51 -40.59 -42.57 9.15
N LYS A 52 -39.68 -41.69 8.70
CA LYS A 52 -38.21 -41.90 8.84
C LYS A 52 -37.76 -41.92 10.30
N TYR A 53 -38.30 -41.04 11.14
CA TYR A 53 -37.97 -41.00 12.58
C TYR A 53 -38.49 -42.23 13.34
N ASP A 54 -39.66 -42.75 12.97
CA ASP A 54 -40.20 -43.98 13.57
C ASP A 54 -39.42 -45.24 13.14
N HIS A 55 -38.86 -45.25 11.93
CA HIS A 55 -38.00 -46.34 11.45
C HIS A 55 -36.65 -46.39 12.18
N LEU A 56 -36.07 -45.22 12.52
CA LEU A 56 -34.83 -45.10 13.30
C LEU A 56 -35.01 -45.56 14.76
N LYS A 57 -36.17 -45.32 15.37
CA LYS A 57 -36.48 -45.81 16.73
C LYS A 57 -36.60 -47.34 16.81
N LYS A 58 -37.07 -48.00 15.74
CA LYS A 58 -37.21 -49.48 15.70
C LYS A 58 -35.89 -50.22 15.49
N VAL A 59 -34.90 -49.62 14.82
CA VAL A 59 -33.58 -50.24 14.58
C VAL A 59 -32.67 -50.20 15.82
N THR A 60 -32.97 -49.35 16.79
CA THR A 60 -32.11 -49.14 17.97
C THR A 60 -32.54 -49.98 19.20
N SER A 61 -33.69 -50.68 19.17
CA SER A 61 -34.20 -51.46 20.31
C SER A 61 -33.92 -52.97 20.23
N SER A 62 -33.39 -53.48 19.11
CA SER A 62 -33.09 -54.90 18.92
C SER A 62 -31.60 -55.14 18.73
N HIS A 63 -30.77 -55.04 19.77
CA HIS A 63 -29.48 -55.76 19.91
C HIS A 63 -28.98 -55.63 21.35
N ARG A 64 -29.47 -56.52 22.21
CA ARG A 64 -28.78 -56.93 23.44
C ARG A 64 -28.52 -58.43 23.31
N PRO A 65 -27.27 -58.88 23.48
CA PRO A 65 -27.08 -60.14 24.15
C PRO A 65 -26.12 -60.02 25.34
N SER A 66 -26.56 -60.68 26.39
CA SER A 66 -25.85 -61.11 27.57
C SER A 66 -24.71 -62.09 27.25
N GLY A 67 -23.60 -61.95 27.98
CA GLY A 67 -22.98 -63.09 28.68
C GLY A 67 -21.99 -64.01 27.94
N LYS A 68 -20.81 -64.15 28.57
CA LYS A 68 -19.90 -65.31 28.63
C LYS A 68 -19.15 -65.76 27.36
N GLY A 69 -17.83 -65.55 27.41
CA GLY A 69 -16.86 -66.65 27.58
C GLY A 69 -16.26 -67.31 26.32
N SER A 70 -14.91 -67.33 26.28
CA SER A 70 -14.00 -68.20 25.49
C SER A 70 -14.17 -68.18 23.96
N GLY A 71 -13.13 -68.17 23.13
CA GLY A 71 -11.77 -68.67 23.24
C GLY A 71 -11.47 -69.41 21.93
N GLY A 72 -10.30 -69.15 21.34
CA GLY A 72 -9.75 -69.88 20.19
C GLY A 72 -10.42 -69.56 18.84
N GLY A 73 -9.73 -69.38 17.72
CA GLY A 73 -8.35 -69.67 17.38
C GLY A 73 -8.30 -70.09 15.90
N SER A 74 -7.09 -70.10 15.32
CA SER A 74 -6.67 -70.79 14.07
C SER A 74 -7.03 -70.08 12.74
N ARG A 75 -6.14 -69.92 11.73
CA ARG A 75 -4.81 -70.49 11.38
C ARG A 75 -4.21 -69.65 10.22
N LYS A 76 -2.88 -69.36 10.20
CA LYS A 76 -1.75 -69.95 9.40
C LYS A 76 -1.92 -69.80 7.86
N ALA A 77 -0.91 -69.52 7.03
CA ALA A 77 0.53 -69.87 6.98
C ALA A 77 1.28 -68.83 6.09
N GLY A 78 2.62 -68.77 5.96
CA GLY A 78 3.69 -69.69 6.29
C GLY A 78 5.09 -69.07 6.13
N GLU A 79 6.05 -69.78 6.73
CA GLU A 79 7.51 -69.66 6.74
C GLU A 79 8.14 -70.24 5.44
N PRO A 80 9.46 -70.09 5.11
CA PRO A 80 10.57 -70.50 6.01
C PRO A 80 11.95 -69.78 5.94
N SER A 81 12.65 -69.85 7.09
CA SER A 81 14.06 -70.28 7.34
C SER A 81 15.23 -69.57 6.61
N ALA A 82 16.46 -69.36 7.11
CA ALA A 82 17.17 -69.83 8.31
C ALA A 82 18.41 -68.95 8.62
N ALA A 83 18.84 -69.02 9.89
CA ALA A 83 20.23 -69.08 10.38
C ALA A 83 21.19 -67.85 10.32
N ALA A 84 21.39 -67.29 11.52
CA ALA A 84 22.66 -67.23 12.26
C ALA A 84 23.63 -66.03 12.13
N SER A 85 24.02 -65.57 13.33
CA SER A 85 25.26 -64.91 13.76
C SER A 85 25.38 -63.38 13.72
N SER A 86 25.31 -62.83 14.95
CA SER A 86 26.00 -61.67 15.54
C SER A 86 27.10 -60.96 14.73
N GLU A 87 26.96 -59.64 14.50
CA GLU A 87 27.62 -58.55 15.26
C GLU A 87 27.42 -57.16 14.58
N LYS A 88 27.10 -56.16 15.41
CA LYS A 88 27.35 -54.69 15.29
C LYS A 88 27.15 -53.98 13.92
N LYS A 89 26.14 -53.08 13.85
CA LYS A 89 26.29 -51.61 13.69
C LYS A 89 24.94 -50.87 13.45
N GLN A 90 24.66 -49.93 14.36
CA GLN A 90 24.03 -48.60 14.26
C GLN A 90 22.94 -48.23 13.21
N LYS A 91 21.79 -47.83 13.79
CA LYS A 91 20.77 -46.78 13.45
C LYS A 91 19.79 -47.03 12.27
N PRO A 92 18.56 -46.43 12.29
CA PRO A 92 17.94 -45.52 13.27
C PRO A 92 16.58 -46.01 13.85
N HIS A 93 16.31 -45.67 15.12
CA HIS A 93 15.00 -45.86 15.75
C HIS A 93 14.02 -44.77 15.28
N SER A 94 12.95 -45.17 14.61
CA SER A 94 11.71 -44.41 14.52
C SER A 94 10.77 -44.92 15.61
N ASP A 95 10.87 -44.37 16.82
CA ASP A 95 9.92 -44.67 17.89
C ASP A 95 8.74 -43.70 17.86
N ALA A 96 7.58 -44.26 17.56
CA ALA A 96 6.29 -43.69 17.81
C ALA A 96 6.14 -43.39 19.32
N TYR A 97 5.93 -42.12 19.64
CA TYR A 97 5.69 -41.63 20.99
C TYR A 97 4.40 -42.21 21.57
N THR A 98 4.51 -43.21 22.44
CA THR A 98 3.47 -43.57 23.42
C THR A 98 3.84 -42.94 24.75
N GLY A 99 3.40 -41.70 24.96
CA GLY A 99 3.74 -40.88 26.12
C GLY A 99 3.05 -41.31 27.42
N HIS A 100 3.58 -42.31 28.11
CA HIS A 100 3.37 -42.46 29.56
C HIS A 100 4.32 -41.49 30.29
N TYR A 101 3.80 -40.35 30.73
CA TYR A 101 4.56 -39.39 31.55
C TYR A 101 4.88 -39.98 32.93
N ASN A 102 6.13 -40.42 33.10
CA ASN A 102 6.72 -40.72 34.40
C ASN A 102 6.89 -39.42 35.23
N ARG A 103 5.97 -39.15 36.15
CA ARG A 103 6.11 -38.10 37.18
C ARG A 103 6.62 -38.75 38.47
N LYS A 104 7.84 -38.38 38.91
CA LYS A 104 8.37 -38.73 40.25
C LYS A 104 7.30 -38.47 41.32
N LYS A 105 7.01 -39.49 42.13
CA LYS A 105 6.01 -39.47 43.21
C LYS A 105 6.42 -38.49 44.31
N THR A 106 5.97 -37.24 44.26
CA THR A 106 5.74 -36.47 45.49
C THR A 106 4.40 -36.89 46.06
N ALA A 107 4.36 -37.31 47.32
CA ALA A 107 3.15 -37.78 47.98
C ALA A 107 2.13 -36.63 48.08
N LYS A 108 1.18 -36.56 47.14
CA LYS A 108 0.07 -35.61 47.22
C LYS A 108 -0.85 -36.01 48.38
N THR A 109 -0.80 -35.26 49.48
CA THR A 109 -1.85 -35.27 50.51
C THR A 109 -3.19 -34.98 49.83
N LYS A 110 -4.10 -35.97 49.84
CA LYS A 110 -5.44 -35.80 49.25
C LYS A 110 -6.22 -34.76 50.06
N PRO A 111 -7.03 -33.89 49.43
CA PRO A 111 -7.85 -32.94 50.15
C PRO A 111 -8.84 -33.66 51.09
N GLY A 112 -9.12 -33.05 52.23
CA GLY A 112 -10.13 -33.54 53.17
C GLY A 112 -11.52 -33.62 52.52
N TYR A 113 -12.42 -34.45 53.08
CA TYR A 113 -13.75 -34.71 52.50
C TYR A 113 -14.55 -33.42 52.25
N PHE A 114 -14.64 -32.55 53.25
CA PHE A 114 -15.35 -31.28 53.15
C PHE A 114 -14.71 -30.29 52.16
N ASP A 115 -13.38 -30.25 52.09
CA ASP A 115 -12.66 -29.42 51.12
C ASP A 115 -12.91 -29.92 49.70
N ARG A 116 -12.89 -31.24 49.47
CA ARG A 116 -13.21 -31.83 48.18
C ARG A 116 -14.61 -31.44 47.71
N ILE A 117 -15.62 -31.50 48.58
CA ILE A 117 -17.00 -31.09 48.25
C ILE A 117 -17.05 -29.59 47.91
N LYS A 118 -16.39 -28.73 48.70
CA LYS A 118 -16.35 -27.29 48.43
C LYS A 118 -15.68 -26.97 47.08
N ILE A 119 -14.58 -27.65 46.76
CA ILE A 119 -13.89 -27.52 45.48
C ILE A 119 -14.78 -28.03 44.33
N ASP A 120 -15.46 -29.16 44.51
CA ASP A 120 -16.40 -29.70 43.51
C ASP A 120 -17.59 -28.76 43.28
N ARG A 121 -18.12 -28.15 44.35
CA ARG A 121 -19.19 -27.14 44.28
C ARG A 121 -18.75 -25.91 43.50
N MET A 122 -17.52 -25.49 43.69
CA MET A 122 -16.95 -24.37 42.93
C MET A 122 -16.76 -24.74 41.47
N ALA A 123 -16.16 -25.90 41.19
CA ALA A 123 -15.94 -26.40 39.83
C ALA A 123 -17.23 -26.59 39.02
N ALA A 124 -18.36 -26.85 39.69
CA ALA A 124 -19.68 -27.04 39.06
C ALA A 124 -20.49 -25.74 38.86
N ARG A 125 -19.96 -24.57 39.25
CA ARG A 125 -20.66 -23.29 39.03
C ARG A 125 -20.79 -22.98 37.55
N PRO A 126 -21.85 -22.24 37.13
CA PRO A 126 -22.09 -21.90 35.73
C PRO A 126 -20.95 -21.14 35.05
N GLU A 127 -20.19 -20.37 35.83
CA GLU A 127 -19.05 -19.58 35.38
C GLU A 127 -17.83 -20.47 35.06
N HIS A 128 -17.67 -21.60 35.75
CA HIS A 128 -16.48 -22.46 35.65
C HIS A 128 -16.71 -23.71 34.79
N ARG A 129 -17.87 -24.35 34.94
CA ARG A 129 -18.31 -25.56 34.20
C ARG A 129 -17.35 -26.75 34.18
N VAL A 130 -16.26 -26.74 34.97
CA VAL A 130 -15.26 -27.82 35.03
C VAL A 130 -15.88 -29.15 35.48
N LYS A 131 -16.95 -29.10 36.30
CA LYS A 131 -17.72 -30.27 36.72
C LYS A 131 -19.21 -30.17 36.40
N SER A 132 -19.84 -31.31 36.17
CA SER A 132 -21.29 -31.39 36.01
C SER A 132 -21.99 -31.27 37.37
N ARG A 133 -23.22 -30.74 37.36
CA ARG A 133 -24.04 -30.67 38.58
C ARG A 133 -24.43 -32.07 39.09
N SER A 134 -24.60 -33.04 38.20
CA SER A 134 -24.87 -34.44 38.57
C SER A 134 -23.68 -35.08 39.29
N ASP A 135 -22.45 -34.79 38.88
CA ASP A 135 -21.25 -35.26 39.57
C ASP A 135 -21.08 -34.62 40.96
N LEU A 136 -21.58 -33.39 41.16
CA LEU A 136 -21.61 -32.74 42.48
C LEU A 136 -22.49 -33.52 43.46
N PHE A 137 -23.71 -33.91 43.06
CA PHE A 137 -24.59 -34.72 43.90
C PHE A 137 -23.92 -36.02 44.31
N SER A 138 -23.19 -36.66 43.39
CA SER A 138 -22.44 -37.88 43.68
C SER A 138 -21.26 -37.66 44.65
N ALA A 139 -20.67 -36.46 44.69
CA ALA A 139 -19.57 -36.15 45.59
C ALA A 139 -20.01 -36.15 47.07
N TYR A 140 -21.26 -35.76 47.36
CA TYR A 140 -21.87 -35.84 48.71
C TYR A 140 -22.08 -37.27 49.21
N PHE A 141 -22.13 -38.25 48.30
CA PHE A 141 -22.28 -39.68 48.62
C PHE A 141 -21.00 -40.48 48.33
N SER A 142 -19.87 -39.80 48.15
CA SER A 142 -18.60 -40.45 47.77
C SER A 142 -18.01 -41.36 48.86
N PHE A 143 -18.55 -41.32 50.09
CA PHE A 143 -18.27 -42.27 51.16
C PHE A 143 -18.90 -43.66 50.90
N LEU A 144 -19.98 -43.73 50.10
CA LEU A 144 -20.68 -44.97 49.74
C LEU A 144 -20.24 -45.53 48.38
N ILE A 145 -19.91 -44.67 47.42
CA ILE A 145 -19.60 -45.08 46.04
C ILE A 145 -18.28 -44.45 45.57
N LYS A 146 -17.25 -45.27 45.35
CA LYS A 146 -15.98 -44.84 44.74
C LYS A 146 -16.18 -44.56 43.24
N ARG A 147 -16.53 -43.32 42.89
CA ARG A 147 -16.50 -42.84 41.50
C ARG A 147 -15.22 -42.10 41.14
N LYS A 148 -14.82 -42.24 39.88
CA LYS A 148 -13.71 -41.52 39.23
C LYS A 148 -14.01 -40.02 39.16
N ASP A 149 -12.99 -39.19 39.32
CA ASP A 149 -13.13 -37.72 39.35
C ASP A 149 -13.15 -37.15 37.92
N LYS A 150 -14.35 -37.18 37.31
CA LYS A 150 -14.56 -36.78 35.90
C LYS A 150 -14.65 -35.27 35.70
N VAL A 151 -14.32 -34.84 34.48
CA VAL A 151 -14.52 -33.48 33.95
C VAL A 151 -15.88 -33.41 33.27
N ASN A 152 -16.52 -32.24 33.30
CA ASN A 152 -17.72 -31.99 32.51
C ASN A 152 -17.41 -32.11 31.00
N PRO A 153 -18.13 -32.95 30.23
CA PRO A 153 -17.92 -33.05 28.79
C PRO A 153 -18.04 -31.70 28.06
N ASP A 154 -18.95 -30.83 28.50
CA ASP A 154 -19.17 -29.53 27.86
C ASP A 154 -17.96 -28.61 28.00
N PHE A 155 -17.20 -28.70 29.10
CA PHE A 155 -15.96 -27.94 29.29
C PHE A 155 -14.87 -28.31 28.26
N ILE A 156 -14.91 -29.55 27.75
CA ILE A 156 -13.98 -30.04 26.73
C ILE A 156 -14.52 -29.73 25.33
N LEU A 157 -15.80 -29.97 25.08
CA LEU A 157 -16.45 -29.74 23.79
C LEU A 157 -16.51 -28.25 23.44
N GLU A 158 -16.86 -27.39 24.40
CA GLU A 158 -16.87 -25.94 24.23
C GLU A 158 -15.49 -25.31 24.46
N GLY A 159 -14.43 -26.11 24.66
CA GLY A 159 -13.09 -25.59 24.97
C GLY A 159 -12.52 -24.68 23.88
N ASP A 160 -12.87 -24.94 22.62
CA ASP A 160 -12.47 -24.13 21.47
C ASP A 160 -13.03 -22.70 21.56
N THR A 161 -14.31 -22.56 21.85
CA THR A 161 -14.99 -21.27 21.98
C THR A 161 -14.66 -20.59 23.31
N PHE A 162 -14.46 -21.37 24.37
CA PHE A 162 -14.38 -20.87 25.74
C PHE A 162 -13.00 -20.34 26.12
N TYR A 163 -11.91 -20.96 25.65
CA TYR A 163 -10.56 -20.47 25.94
C TYR A 163 -9.59 -20.53 24.76
N TYR A 164 -9.59 -21.60 23.95
CA TYR A 164 -8.55 -21.78 22.93
C TYR A 164 -8.58 -20.67 21.88
N SER A 165 -9.74 -20.37 21.27
CA SER A 165 -9.87 -19.33 20.25
C SER A 165 -9.49 -17.94 20.76
N HIS A 166 -9.74 -17.63 22.04
CA HIS A 166 -9.33 -16.36 22.64
C HIS A 166 -7.81 -16.25 22.80
N ILE A 167 -7.16 -17.33 23.23
CA ILE A 167 -5.70 -17.41 23.38
C ILE A 167 -5.03 -17.40 22.00
N GLU A 168 -5.53 -18.18 21.05
CA GLU A 168 -5.06 -18.24 19.67
C GLU A 168 -5.16 -16.87 18.99
N ASN A 169 -6.31 -16.19 19.08
CA ASN A 169 -6.50 -14.86 18.50
C ASN A 169 -5.54 -13.83 19.11
N LEU A 170 -5.31 -13.88 20.43
CA LEU A 170 -4.36 -12.98 21.08
C LEU A 170 -2.94 -13.20 20.55
N GLU A 171 -2.49 -14.46 20.54
CA GLU A 171 -1.13 -14.83 20.20
C GLU A 171 -0.84 -14.62 18.71
N THR A 172 -1.71 -15.09 17.82
CA THR A 172 -1.52 -14.98 16.36
C THR A 172 -1.51 -13.53 15.88
N LYS A 173 -2.46 -12.70 16.37
CA LYS A 173 -2.54 -11.28 16.00
C LYS A 173 -1.33 -10.51 16.55
N LEU A 174 -0.88 -10.81 17.77
CA LEU A 174 0.30 -10.18 18.34
C LEU A 174 1.59 -10.62 17.61
N LYS A 175 1.75 -11.91 17.28
CA LYS A 175 2.86 -12.40 16.45
C LYS A 175 2.86 -11.74 15.07
N SER A 176 1.69 -11.54 14.46
CA SER A 176 1.56 -10.83 13.19
C SER A 176 2.06 -9.39 13.27
N LEU A 177 1.68 -8.64 14.32
CA LEU A 177 2.18 -7.28 14.56
C LEU A 177 3.70 -7.26 14.79
N LEU A 178 4.25 -8.23 15.51
CA LEU A 178 5.69 -8.32 15.77
C LEU A 178 6.50 -8.65 14.51
N LYS A 179 5.97 -9.46 13.59
CA LYS A 179 6.64 -9.79 12.31
C LYS A 179 6.86 -8.59 11.40
N GLN A 180 6.01 -7.56 11.52
CA GLN A 180 6.14 -6.31 10.76
C GLN A 180 7.29 -5.42 11.26
N LEU A 181 7.88 -5.73 12.43
CA LEU A 181 9.02 -5.00 12.95
C LEU A 181 10.35 -5.68 12.66
N ASN A 182 11.28 -4.89 12.14
CA ASN A 182 12.68 -5.29 12.07
C ASN A 182 13.26 -5.51 13.48
N PRO A 183 14.09 -6.54 13.70
CA PRO A 183 14.68 -6.83 15.01
C PRO A 183 15.49 -5.66 15.59
N GLY A 184 16.13 -4.86 14.73
CA GLY A 184 16.84 -3.64 15.14
C GLY A 184 15.91 -2.58 15.69
N THR A 185 14.80 -2.27 15.00
CA THR A 185 13.79 -1.31 15.44
C THR A 185 13.11 -1.76 16.73
N PHE A 186 12.78 -3.04 16.84
CA PHE A 186 12.24 -3.64 18.07
C PHE A 186 13.19 -3.45 19.27
N LYS A 187 14.51 -3.62 19.04
CA LYS A 187 15.54 -3.42 20.07
C LYS A 187 15.84 -1.97 20.42
N LEU A 188 15.44 -0.99 19.61
CA LEU A 188 15.75 0.43 19.87
C LEU A 188 14.57 1.17 20.50
N TYR A 189 13.34 0.84 20.10
CA TYR A 189 12.16 1.66 20.41
C TYR A 189 11.20 1.06 21.44
N ILE A 190 11.37 -0.22 21.81
CA ILE A 190 10.59 -0.91 22.83
C ILE A 190 11.52 -1.25 23.99
N ASN A 191 11.21 -0.86 25.22
CA ASN A 191 12.03 -1.16 26.40
C ASN A 191 12.14 -2.69 26.65
N PRO A 192 13.31 -3.22 27.10
CA PRO A 192 13.49 -4.61 27.54
C PRO A 192 12.31 -5.21 28.33
N TYR A 193 11.80 -4.52 29.35
CA TYR A 193 10.66 -4.96 30.16
C TYR A 193 9.39 -5.21 29.32
N TYR A 194 9.07 -4.29 28.40
CA TYR A 194 7.95 -4.49 27.47
C TYR A 194 8.23 -5.61 26.48
N ARG A 195 9.49 -5.85 26.07
CA ARG A 195 9.82 -6.98 25.20
C ARG A 195 9.56 -8.30 25.89
N ASP A 196 9.89 -8.42 27.17
CA ASP A 196 9.71 -9.67 27.90
C ASP A 196 8.21 -9.95 28.14
N ILE A 197 7.41 -8.91 28.42
CA ILE A 197 5.94 -9.03 28.41
C ILE A 197 5.44 -9.52 27.06
N LEU A 198 5.85 -8.87 25.96
CA LEU A 198 5.40 -9.23 24.61
C LEU A 198 5.84 -10.65 24.20
N LYS A 199 7.03 -11.10 24.62
CA LYS A 199 7.52 -12.46 24.38
C LYS A 199 6.69 -13.51 25.11
N ILE A 200 6.36 -13.27 26.38
CA ILE A 200 5.49 -14.19 27.14
C ILE A 200 4.08 -14.20 26.53
N LEU A 201 3.60 -13.04 26.06
CA LEU A 201 2.31 -12.98 25.39
C LEU A 201 2.23 -13.76 24.05
N ILE A 202 3.37 -14.19 23.50
CA ILE A 202 3.42 -15.01 22.29
C ILE A 202 3.98 -16.42 22.53
N SER A 203 4.26 -16.76 23.78
CA SER A 203 4.92 -18.03 24.15
C SER A 203 3.94 -19.20 24.34
N TRP A 204 2.64 -19.01 24.08
CA TRP A 204 1.68 -20.11 24.10
C TRP A 204 2.02 -21.15 23.03
N ASP A 205 2.07 -22.43 23.42
CA ASP A 205 2.18 -23.53 22.46
C ASP A 205 0.78 -23.93 21.96
N LEU A 206 0.30 -23.20 20.95
CA LEU A 206 -1.01 -23.46 20.35
C LEU A 206 -1.10 -24.85 19.69
N LYS A 207 0.01 -25.36 19.16
CA LYS A 207 0.04 -26.68 18.50
C LYS A 207 -0.20 -27.79 19.53
N GLU A 208 0.50 -27.71 20.65
CA GLU A 208 0.31 -28.67 21.72
C GLU A 208 -1.07 -28.52 22.37
N MET A 209 -1.54 -27.29 22.58
CA MET A 209 -2.87 -27.03 23.14
C MET A 209 -3.99 -27.60 22.26
N SER A 210 -3.93 -27.38 20.94
CA SER A 210 -4.88 -27.92 19.96
C SER A 210 -4.84 -29.45 19.91
N SER A 211 -3.65 -30.06 19.92
CA SER A 211 -3.48 -31.52 19.92
C SER A 211 -4.11 -32.14 21.17
N ILE A 212 -3.85 -31.58 22.35
CA ILE A 212 -4.40 -32.09 23.61
C ILE A 212 -5.92 -31.91 23.66
N LEU A 213 -6.41 -30.77 23.21
CA LEU A 213 -7.85 -30.50 23.20
C LEU A 213 -8.57 -31.48 22.26
N SER A 214 -8.04 -31.70 21.06
CA SER A 214 -8.54 -32.69 20.10
C SER A 214 -8.55 -34.10 20.70
N ASP A 215 -7.50 -34.49 21.42
CA ASP A 215 -7.45 -35.78 22.09
C ASP A 215 -8.50 -35.91 23.20
N LEU A 216 -8.69 -34.85 24.01
CA LEU A 216 -9.72 -34.82 25.03
C LEU A 216 -11.12 -34.93 24.42
N GLN A 217 -11.37 -34.25 23.30
CA GLN A 217 -12.63 -34.24 22.54
C GLN A 217 -12.98 -35.57 21.88
N LYS A 218 -12.03 -36.48 21.64
CA LYS A 218 -12.33 -37.84 21.12
C LYS A 218 -13.17 -38.68 22.09
N SER A 219 -13.05 -38.45 23.40
CA SER A 219 -13.77 -39.24 24.43
C SER A 219 -14.17 -38.43 25.67
N PRO A 220 -14.97 -37.36 25.50
CA PRO A 220 -15.17 -36.32 26.51
C PRO A 220 -15.90 -36.83 27.76
N ARG A 221 -16.75 -37.86 27.63
CA ARG A 221 -17.52 -38.45 28.75
C ARG A 221 -16.68 -39.34 29.69
N ASN A 222 -15.47 -39.71 29.29
CA ASN A 222 -14.61 -40.63 30.03
C ASN A 222 -13.31 -39.98 30.56
N ARG A 223 -13.15 -38.66 30.40
CA ARG A 223 -11.96 -37.94 30.87
C ARG A 223 -12.00 -37.65 32.37
N GLU A 224 -10.89 -37.93 33.03
CA GLU A 224 -10.65 -37.57 34.42
C GLU A 224 -9.97 -36.20 34.51
N ILE A 225 -10.11 -35.50 35.62
CA ILE A 225 -9.47 -34.18 35.82
C ILE A 225 -7.96 -34.22 35.62
N ARG A 226 -7.34 -35.37 35.91
CA ARG A 226 -5.91 -35.59 35.72
C ARG A 226 -5.48 -35.52 34.25
N ASP A 227 -6.36 -35.92 33.33
CA ASP A 227 -6.09 -35.92 31.90
C ASP A 227 -5.97 -34.47 31.37
N CYS A 228 -6.66 -33.53 31.99
CA CYS A 228 -6.57 -32.10 31.68
C CYS A 228 -5.34 -31.41 32.31
N GLY A 229 -4.43 -32.16 32.95
CA GLY A 229 -3.28 -31.61 33.64
C GLY A 229 -2.32 -30.81 32.74
N ARG A 230 -2.06 -31.31 31.52
CA ARG A 230 -1.19 -30.64 30.54
C ARG A 230 -1.89 -29.44 29.88
N LEU A 231 -3.19 -29.55 29.61
CA LEU A 231 -3.99 -28.41 29.15
C LEU A 231 -3.96 -27.26 30.18
N CYS A 232 -4.15 -27.59 31.46
CA CYS A 232 -4.06 -26.62 32.55
C CYS A 232 -2.68 -25.97 32.63
N PHE A 233 -1.61 -26.74 32.40
CA PHE A 233 -0.25 -26.21 32.32
C PHE A 233 -0.11 -25.16 31.21
N LEU A 234 -0.53 -25.50 29.98
CA LEU A 234 -0.40 -24.61 28.82
C LEU A 234 -1.23 -23.32 28.96
N ILE A 235 -2.39 -23.39 29.62
CA ILE A 235 -3.21 -22.20 29.90
C ILE A 235 -2.51 -21.30 30.93
N TYR A 236 -2.05 -21.86 32.05
CA TYR A 236 -1.59 -21.07 33.18
C TYR A 236 -0.14 -20.64 33.14
N GLU A 237 0.74 -21.32 32.39
CA GLU A 237 2.16 -21.00 32.38
C GLU A 237 2.41 -19.51 32.02
N PRO A 238 1.97 -18.99 30.86
CA PRO A 238 2.20 -17.58 30.54
C PRO A 238 1.39 -16.60 31.42
N ILE A 239 0.22 -17.02 31.91
CA ILE A 239 -0.63 -16.21 32.80
C ILE A 239 0.09 -15.98 34.15
N ILE A 240 0.70 -17.04 34.71
CA ILE A 240 1.41 -16.97 35.98
C ILE A 240 2.75 -16.24 35.82
N SER A 241 3.44 -16.40 34.68
CA SER A 241 4.66 -15.64 34.37
C SER A 241 4.44 -14.12 34.35
N LEU A 242 3.21 -13.67 34.03
CA LEU A 242 2.81 -12.26 34.08
C LEU A 242 2.08 -11.86 35.38
N SER A 243 1.98 -12.74 36.37
CA SER A 243 1.16 -12.49 37.58
C SER A 243 1.60 -11.31 38.44
N GLN A 244 2.89 -10.93 38.39
CA GLN A 244 3.44 -9.77 39.09
C GLN A 244 3.30 -8.46 38.30
N VAL A 245 2.90 -8.55 37.04
CA VAL A 245 2.76 -7.41 36.13
C VAL A 245 1.32 -6.89 36.21
N ASP A 246 1.15 -5.62 36.57
CA ASP A 246 -0.16 -4.96 36.46
C ASP A 246 -0.61 -4.94 34.99
N ILE A 247 -1.89 -5.25 34.75
CA ILE A 247 -2.51 -5.27 33.42
C ILE A 247 -2.31 -3.95 32.66
N LYS A 248 -2.16 -2.82 33.37
CA LYS A 248 -1.84 -1.52 32.77
C LYS A 248 -0.50 -1.53 32.03
N HIS A 249 0.52 -2.20 32.56
CA HIS A 249 1.82 -2.32 31.91
C HIS A 249 1.76 -3.24 30.68
N ILE A 250 0.88 -4.24 30.70
CA ILE A 250 0.63 -5.12 29.56
C ILE A 250 0.01 -4.31 28.41
N TYR A 251 -1.00 -3.50 28.70
CA TYR A 251 -1.55 -2.57 27.72
C TYR A 251 -0.51 -1.56 27.23
N ALA A 252 0.30 -0.99 28.13
CA ALA A 252 1.33 -0.03 27.74
C ALA A 252 2.37 -0.64 26.78
N ALA A 253 2.74 -1.92 26.95
CA ALA A 253 3.65 -2.62 26.06
C ALA A 253 3.07 -2.76 24.64
N VAL A 254 1.79 -3.16 24.54
CA VAL A 254 1.09 -3.30 23.26
C VAL A 254 0.80 -1.95 22.61
N ASP A 255 0.39 -0.94 23.38
CA ASP A 255 0.20 0.43 22.90
C ASP A 255 1.52 1.01 22.36
N ARG A 256 2.65 0.71 23.01
CA ARG A 256 3.97 1.14 22.54
C ARG A 256 4.34 0.48 21.22
N LEU A 257 4.10 -0.83 21.08
CA LEU A 257 4.29 -1.57 19.84
C LEU A 257 3.48 -0.96 18.70
N TYR A 258 2.19 -0.71 18.94
CA TYR A 258 1.29 -0.08 17.96
C TYR A 258 1.77 1.30 17.53
N LYS A 259 2.19 2.16 18.47
CA LYS A 259 2.71 3.50 18.14
C LYS A 259 3.96 3.46 17.26
N VAL A 260 4.83 2.46 17.44
CA VAL A 260 6.00 2.29 16.57
C VAL A 260 5.56 1.86 15.17
N LEU A 261 4.65 0.89 15.07
CA LEU A 261 4.11 0.45 13.78
C LEU A 261 3.36 1.58 13.05
N GLN A 262 2.58 2.37 13.76
CA GLN A 262 1.86 3.52 13.20
C GLN A 262 2.79 4.54 12.54
N LEU A 263 4.00 4.74 13.10
CA LEU A 263 4.99 5.65 12.51
C LEU A 263 5.71 5.03 11.31
N LEU A 264 5.98 3.73 11.34
CA LEU A 264 6.64 3.03 10.23
C LEU A 264 5.73 2.95 8.99
N TYR A 265 4.45 2.69 9.21
CA TYR A 265 3.47 2.48 8.14
C TYR A 265 2.61 3.72 7.87
N SER A 266 3.07 4.91 8.25
CA SER A 266 2.28 6.15 8.15
C SER A 266 1.77 6.48 6.74
N GLU A 267 2.42 5.93 5.70
CA GLU A 267 2.16 6.19 4.28
C GLU A 267 1.22 5.17 3.63
N ASP A 268 0.98 4.03 4.28
CA ASP A 268 0.09 2.99 3.78
C ASP A 268 -1.22 2.97 4.59
N PRO A 269 -2.29 3.63 4.10
CA PRO A 269 -3.53 3.72 4.85
C PRO A 269 -4.21 2.35 5.01
N GLU A 270 -4.05 1.44 4.06
CA GLU A 270 -4.66 0.11 4.12
C GLU A 270 -3.97 -0.76 5.17
N GLU A 271 -2.63 -0.78 5.17
CA GLU A 271 -1.87 -1.49 6.19
C GLU A 271 -2.09 -0.91 7.59
N LEU A 272 -2.23 0.42 7.73
CA LEU A 272 -2.55 1.05 9.02
C LEU A 272 -3.91 0.61 9.57
N VAL A 273 -4.94 0.52 8.71
CA VAL A 273 -6.26 0.02 9.13
C VAL A 273 -6.15 -1.43 9.60
N ASN A 274 -5.41 -2.26 8.86
CA ASN A 274 -5.16 -3.66 9.24
C ASN A 274 -4.41 -3.78 10.59
N ILE A 275 -3.38 -2.96 10.80
CA ILE A 275 -2.61 -2.90 12.05
C ILE A 275 -3.50 -2.45 13.21
N LYS A 276 -4.33 -1.41 12.99
CA LYS A 276 -5.25 -0.89 14.00
C LYS A 276 -6.29 -1.93 14.42
N ASN A 277 -6.89 -2.64 13.46
CA ASN A 277 -7.88 -3.68 13.75
C ASN A 277 -7.25 -4.81 14.58
N ARG A 278 -6.07 -5.30 14.18
CA ARG A 278 -5.32 -6.33 14.95
C ARG A 278 -4.97 -5.84 16.36
N TYR A 279 -4.55 -4.58 16.51
CA TYR A 279 -4.24 -3.99 17.81
C TYR A 279 -5.47 -3.92 18.73
N LEU A 280 -6.63 -3.49 18.21
CA LEU A 280 -7.88 -3.43 18.97
C LEU A 280 -8.31 -4.82 19.44
N ASP A 281 -8.21 -5.82 18.57
CA ASP A 281 -8.50 -7.21 18.91
C ASP A 281 -7.59 -7.73 20.02
N VAL A 282 -6.27 -7.51 19.91
CA VAL A 282 -5.30 -7.88 20.94
C VAL A 282 -5.68 -7.24 22.28
N LYS A 283 -6.03 -5.95 22.27
CA LYS A 283 -6.42 -5.20 23.47
C LYS A 283 -7.65 -5.81 24.15
N GLU A 284 -8.66 -6.18 23.38
CA GLU A 284 -9.85 -6.85 23.92
C GLU A 284 -9.49 -8.22 24.53
N LYS A 285 -8.70 -9.04 23.82
CA LYS A 285 -8.38 -10.41 24.26
C LYS A 285 -7.46 -10.46 25.48
N ILE A 286 -6.61 -9.45 25.73
CA ILE A 286 -5.76 -9.40 26.94
C ILE A 286 -6.59 -9.54 28.21
N LYS A 287 -7.68 -8.78 28.34
CA LYS A 287 -8.56 -8.84 29.52
C LYS A 287 -9.20 -10.22 29.66
N ILE A 288 -9.73 -10.74 28.55
CA ILE A 288 -10.43 -12.03 28.51
C ILE A 288 -9.47 -13.15 28.94
N VAL A 289 -8.25 -13.20 28.40
CA VAL A 289 -7.28 -14.26 28.71
C VAL A 289 -6.75 -14.15 30.14
N LEU A 290 -6.25 -12.97 30.53
CA LEU A 290 -5.53 -12.80 31.80
C LEU A 290 -6.44 -12.69 33.02
N LYS A 291 -7.72 -12.31 32.85
CA LYS A 291 -8.69 -12.22 33.95
C LYS A 291 -9.77 -13.28 33.82
N ASP A 292 -10.51 -13.28 32.72
CA ASP A 292 -11.75 -14.05 32.65
C ASP A 292 -11.46 -15.55 32.49
N ILE A 293 -10.56 -15.96 31.58
CA ILE A 293 -10.11 -17.34 31.42
C ILE A 293 -9.30 -17.80 32.63
N ALA A 294 -8.40 -16.95 33.14
CA ALA A 294 -7.62 -17.23 34.33
C ALA A 294 -8.49 -17.51 35.56
N PHE A 295 -9.60 -16.80 35.73
CA PHE A 295 -10.59 -17.07 36.77
C PHE A 295 -11.42 -18.31 36.42
N THR A 296 -11.98 -18.35 35.23
CA THR A 296 -12.88 -19.42 34.79
C THR A 296 -12.26 -20.82 34.94
N CYS A 297 -10.98 -20.98 34.55
CA CYS A 297 -10.28 -22.25 34.61
C CYS A 297 -9.67 -22.56 36.00
N TYR A 298 -9.74 -21.65 36.98
CA TYR A 298 -8.98 -21.81 38.24
C TYR A 298 -9.37 -23.04 39.04
N PRO A 299 -10.65 -23.49 39.06
CA PRO A 299 -11.01 -24.70 39.78
C PRO A 299 -10.30 -25.93 39.24
N LEU A 300 -9.94 -25.97 37.95
CA LEU A 300 -9.15 -27.04 37.37
C LEU A 300 -7.74 -27.08 37.99
N LEU A 301 -7.08 -25.92 38.07
CA LEU A 301 -5.77 -25.78 38.72
C LEU A 301 -5.85 -26.13 40.21
N LEU A 302 -6.88 -25.66 40.91
CA LEU A 302 -7.12 -25.97 42.32
C LEU A 302 -7.32 -27.47 42.55
N LYS A 303 -8.01 -28.20 41.66
CA LYS A 303 -8.19 -29.65 41.79
C LYS A 303 -6.93 -30.45 41.49
N LEU A 304 -6.06 -29.95 40.62
CA LEU A 304 -4.81 -30.62 40.26
C LEU A 304 -3.72 -30.45 41.31
N THR A 305 -3.76 -29.33 42.05
CA THR A 305 -2.66 -28.88 42.90
C THR A 305 -3.05 -28.69 44.37
N GLY A 306 -4.26 -28.22 44.64
CA GLY A 306 -4.73 -27.82 45.97
C GLY A 306 -5.04 -28.97 46.92
N THR A 307 -4.77 -28.74 48.20
CA THR A 307 -5.07 -29.67 49.31
C THR A 307 -6.23 -29.19 50.20
N ARG A 308 -6.58 -27.90 50.12
CA ARG A 308 -7.71 -27.27 50.82
C ARG A 308 -8.48 -26.36 49.88
N PHE A 309 -9.74 -26.07 50.21
CA PHE A 309 -10.53 -25.13 49.45
C PHE A 309 -10.04 -23.69 49.65
N HIS A 310 -9.82 -22.98 48.55
CA HIS A 310 -9.48 -21.57 48.53
C HIS A 310 -10.26 -20.86 47.42
N TYR A 311 -10.67 -19.62 47.65
CA TYR A 311 -11.20 -18.75 46.60
C TYR A 311 -10.07 -18.27 45.68
N TYR A 312 -10.39 -17.90 44.43
CA TYR A 312 -9.42 -17.54 43.40
C TYR A 312 -8.26 -16.65 43.88
N ARG A 313 -8.55 -15.47 44.43
CA ARG A 313 -7.51 -14.51 44.87
C ARG A 313 -6.64 -15.08 46.00
N GLU A 314 -7.28 -15.78 46.93
CA GLU A 314 -6.57 -16.40 48.05
C GLU A 314 -5.67 -17.54 47.57
N PHE A 315 -6.15 -18.34 46.62
CA PHE A 315 -5.40 -19.44 46.03
C PHE A 315 -4.17 -18.94 45.25
N MET A 316 -4.35 -17.94 44.39
CA MET A 316 -3.26 -17.36 43.61
C MET A 316 -2.19 -16.69 44.48
N ASN A 317 -2.59 -16.09 45.61
CA ASN A 317 -1.66 -15.38 46.50
C ASN A 317 -1.02 -16.31 47.55
N ARG A 318 -1.82 -17.10 48.29
CA ARG A 318 -1.34 -17.91 49.43
C ARG A 318 -0.74 -19.25 49.03
N LYS A 319 -1.01 -19.74 47.83
CA LYS A 319 -0.50 -21.03 47.30
C LYS A 319 0.37 -20.84 46.06
N ARG A 320 0.97 -19.66 45.91
CA ARG A 320 1.83 -19.30 44.77
C ARG A 320 2.96 -20.31 44.55
N ASP A 321 3.73 -20.63 45.58
CA ASP A 321 4.88 -21.54 45.47
C ASP A 321 4.47 -22.94 45.01
N LEU A 322 3.28 -23.38 45.45
CA LEU A 322 2.71 -24.66 45.05
C LEU A 322 2.27 -24.66 43.58
N ILE A 323 1.77 -23.52 43.08
CA ILE A 323 1.42 -23.32 41.66
C ILE A 323 2.70 -23.25 40.82
N LEU A 324 3.71 -22.49 41.23
CA LEU A 324 5.01 -22.38 40.54
C LEU A 324 5.69 -23.74 40.44
N ASN A 325 5.76 -24.49 41.54
CA ASN A 325 6.29 -25.86 41.55
C ASN A 325 5.50 -26.81 40.64
N TYR A 326 4.17 -26.65 40.55
CA TYR A 326 3.36 -27.47 39.64
C TYR A 326 3.63 -27.15 38.17
N LEU A 327 3.77 -25.86 37.85
CA LEU A 327 4.05 -25.34 36.50
C LEU A 327 5.54 -25.38 36.14
N LYS A 328 6.42 -25.77 37.06
CA LYS A 328 7.89 -25.79 36.87
C LYS A 328 8.43 -24.43 36.39
N ILE A 329 7.90 -23.35 36.96
CA ILE A 329 8.34 -21.98 36.69
C ILE A 329 9.28 -21.58 37.81
N ASP A 330 10.52 -21.23 37.48
CA ASP A 330 11.49 -20.69 38.44
C ASP A 330 11.10 -19.26 38.81
N GLU A 331 11.30 -18.85 40.06
CA GLU A 331 10.95 -17.49 40.50
C GLU A 331 11.68 -16.40 39.71
N ASP A 332 12.92 -16.67 39.30
CA ASP A 332 13.75 -15.77 38.49
C ASP A 332 13.24 -15.61 37.05
N SER A 333 12.36 -16.50 36.58
CA SER A 333 11.77 -16.45 35.24
C SER A 333 10.52 -15.56 35.16
N LEU A 334 10.05 -15.05 36.29
CA LEU A 334 8.91 -14.14 36.38
C LEU A 334 9.28 -12.74 35.91
N VAL A 335 8.36 -12.06 35.23
CA VAL A 335 8.58 -10.66 34.86
C VAL A 335 8.30 -9.77 36.06
N ILE A 336 9.37 -9.25 36.65
CA ILE A 336 9.30 -8.34 37.80
C ILE A 336 9.15 -6.90 37.28
N PRO A 337 8.17 -6.13 37.78
CA PRO A 337 8.06 -4.71 37.46
C PRO A 337 9.30 -3.95 37.99
N PRO A 338 9.90 -3.04 37.20
CA PRO A 338 11.05 -2.28 37.67
C PRO A 338 10.68 -1.36 38.84
N GLU A 339 11.59 -1.21 39.80
CA GLU A 339 11.39 -0.40 41.01
C GLU A 339 11.09 1.08 40.71
N ASN A 340 11.66 1.61 39.62
CA ASN A 340 11.43 2.98 39.16
C ASN A 340 10.81 3.02 37.75
N LEU A 341 9.55 3.46 37.67
CA LEU A 341 8.86 3.65 36.37
C LEU A 341 9.54 4.68 35.45
N GLN A 342 10.29 5.63 36.01
CA GLN A 342 11.03 6.65 35.26
C GLN A 342 12.26 6.09 34.54
N GLU A 343 12.84 4.98 35.02
CA GLU A 343 13.98 4.34 34.37
C GLU A 343 13.58 3.62 33.07
N LEU A 344 12.30 3.27 32.91
CA LEU A 344 11.79 2.69 31.67
C LEU A 344 11.94 3.62 30.46
N GLY A 345 11.91 4.94 30.66
CA GLY A 345 12.10 5.93 29.61
C GLY A 345 13.54 6.04 29.12
N LYS A 346 14.53 5.77 29.98
CA LYS A 346 15.97 5.99 29.71
C LYS A 346 16.58 4.93 28.78
N LYS A 347 16.00 3.73 28.71
CA LYS A 347 16.53 2.59 27.93
C LYS A 347 15.92 2.41 26.53
N GLN A 348 15.15 3.39 26.04
CA GLN A 348 14.52 3.33 24.71
C GLN A 348 14.61 4.69 24.02
N TYR A 349 14.77 4.68 22.70
CA TYR A 349 14.72 5.92 21.91
C TYR A 349 13.30 6.50 21.91
N SER A 350 13.22 7.83 21.84
CA SER A 350 11.94 8.54 21.72
C SER A 350 11.28 8.24 20.37
N LEU A 351 9.94 8.27 20.33
CA LEU A 351 9.19 8.16 19.08
C LEU A 351 9.48 9.35 18.14
N ASN A 352 9.80 10.51 18.70
CA ASN A 352 10.20 11.68 17.92
C ASN A 352 11.51 11.43 17.14
N HIS A 353 12.43 10.66 17.73
CA HIS A 353 13.67 10.27 17.04
C HIS A 353 13.38 9.37 15.83
N LEU A 354 12.44 8.42 15.96
CA LEU A 354 12.02 7.58 14.83
C LEU A 354 11.39 8.43 13.72
N LYS A 355 10.51 9.37 14.08
CA LYS A 355 9.86 10.27 13.13
C LYS A 355 10.88 11.11 12.35
N GLN A 356 11.82 11.73 13.04
CA GLN A 356 12.89 12.52 12.41
C GLN A 356 13.80 11.68 11.51
N LYS A 357 14.09 10.42 11.91
CA LYS A 357 14.90 9.51 11.09
C LYS A 357 14.19 9.18 9.78
N LEU A 358 12.90 8.85 9.84
CA LEU A 358 12.09 8.54 8.66
C LEU A 358 11.95 9.77 7.73
N GLU A 359 11.75 10.96 8.29
CA GLU A 359 11.71 12.20 7.49
C GLU A 359 13.03 12.47 6.75
N LYS A 360 14.18 12.27 7.40
CA LYS A 360 15.49 12.41 6.75
C LYS A 360 15.74 11.38 5.65
N GLU A 361 15.41 10.12 5.89
CA GLU A 361 15.53 9.07 4.88
C GLU A 361 14.67 9.37 3.64
N ARG A 362 13.46 9.91 3.83
CA ARG A 362 12.57 10.36 2.73
C ARG A 362 13.16 11.52 1.94
N GLU A 363 13.67 12.54 2.62
CA GLU A 363 14.29 13.68 1.93
C GLU A 363 15.50 13.24 1.09
N GLU A 364 16.30 12.30 1.58
CA GLU A 364 17.43 11.75 0.84
C GLU A 364 17.00 10.93 -0.37
N GLN A 365 15.96 10.10 -0.25
CA GLN A 365 15.40 9.34 -1.38
C GLN A 365 14.84 10.26 -2.47
N LEU A 366 14.07 11.28 -2.08
CA LEU A 366 13.52 12.26 -3.02
C LEU A 366 14.63 13.05 -3.73
N LYS A 367 15.70 13.41 -3.00
CA LYS A 367 16.88 14.07 -3.59
C LYS A 367 17.62 13.16 -4.58
N LYS A 368 17.70 11.84 -4.31
CA LYS A 368 18.33 10.88 -5.22
C LYS A 368 17.52 10.71 -6.51
N MET A 369 16.20 10.52 -6.42
CA MET A 369 15.33 10.38 -7.59
C MET A 369 15.42 11.61 -8.51
N LYS A 370 15.33 12.82 -7.94
CA LYS A 370 15.46 14.06 -8.69
C LYS A 370 16.81 14.19 -9.42
N ARG A 371 17.90 13.73 -8.79
CA ARG A 371 19.25 13.76 -9.40
C ARG A 371 19.40 12.77 -10.57
N GLU A 372 18.70 11.65 -10.54
CA GLU A 372 18.74 10.65 -11.60
C GLU A 372 17.92 11.07 -12.83
N GLU A 373 16.78 11.74 -12.63
CA GLU A 373 15.98 12.36 -13.69
C GLU A 373 16.77 13.47 -14.41
N LEU A 374 17.37 14.39 -13.65
CA LEU A 374 18.21 15.48 -14.19
C LEU A 374 19.33 14.98 -15.13
N LYS A 375 19.96 13.85 -14.80
CA LYS A 375 21.03 13.26 -15.64
C LYS A 375 20.53 12.64 -16.95
N ARG A 376 19.29 12.16 -16.99
CA ARG A 376 18.69 11.62 -18.23
C ARG A 376 18.30 12.76 -19.16
N ASP A 377 17.71 13.82 -18.61
CA ASP A 377 17.30 15.01 -19.36
C ASP A 377 18.50 15.69 -20.03
N GLU A 378 19.64 15.84 -19.34
CA GLU A 378 20.87 16.42 -19.91
C GLU A 378 21.38 15.70 -21.18
N LYS A 379 21.27 14.36 -21.22
CA LYS A 379 21.69 13.56 -22.37
C LYS A 379 20.74 13.72 -23.56
N GLU A 380 19.42 13.76 -23.29
CA GLU A 380 18.39 13.97 -24.31
C GLU A 380 18.54 15.37 -24.96
N ILE A 381 18.78 16.39 -24.15
CA ILE A 381 19.02 17.77 -24.60
C ILE A 381 20.28 17.86 -25.47
N SER A 382 21.38 17.23 -25.05
CA SER A 382 22.63 17.22 -25.81
C SER A 382 22.44 16.56 -27.18
N ASN A 383 21.73 15.45 -27.25
CA ASN A 383 21.41 14.78 -28.51
C ASN A 383 20.55 15.66 -29.43
N ALA A 384 19.59 16.41 -28.88
CA ALA A 384 18.75 17.34 -29.62
C ALA A 384 19.56 18.46 -30.29
N LEU A 385 20.49 19.06 -29.55
CA LEU A 385 21.37 20.11 -30.07
C LEU A 385 22.32 19.59 -31.15
N VAL A 386 22.88 18.38 -30.97
CA VAL A 386 23.72 17.72 -31.98
C VAL A 386 22.93 17.44 -33.26
N LEU A 387 21.67 17.01 -33.15
CA LEU A 387 20.82 16.83 -34.33
C LEU A 387 20.58 18.16 -35.05
N LEU A 388 20.24 19.23 -34.31
CA LEU A 388 19.99 20.54 -34.92
C LEU A 388 21.21 21.07 -35.65
N GLU A 389 22.42 20.91 -35.11
CA GLU A 389 23.67 21.26 -35.79
C GLU A 389 23.90 20.42 -37.05
N ARG A 390 23.50 19.14 -37.06
CA ARG A 390 23.60 18.30 -38.27
C ARG A 390 22.60 18.73 -39.34
N ILE A 391 21.36 19.04 -38.95
CA ILE A 391 20.31 19.51 -39.87
C ILE A 391 20.72 20.88 -40.45
N PHE A 392 21.21 21.78 -39.59
CA PHE A 392 21.62 23.15 -39.92
C PHE A 392 23.08 23.39 -39.49
N PRO A 393 24.07 23.00 -40.32
CA PRO A 393 25.48 23.17 -40.00
C PRO A 393 25.87 24.64 -39.90
N GLU A 394 26.80 24.94 -38.97
CA GLU A 394 27.31 26.30 -38.70
C GLU A 394 26.26 27.29 -38.18
N SER A 395 25.03 26.84 -37.87
CA SER A 395 24.00 27.73 -37.35
C SER A 395 24.21 28.10 -35.88
N GLY A 396 25.04 27.35 -35.15
CA GLY A 396 25.44 27.67 -33.77
C GLY A 396 24.65 26.96 -32.66
N TRP A 397 23.83 25.95 -32.98
CA TRP A 397 23.06 25.19 -31.97
C TRP A 397 23.94 24.51 -30.92
N SER A 398 25.15 24.09 -31.30
CA SER A 398 26.13 23.50 -30.37
C SER A 398 26.67 24.50 -29.34
N ARG A 399 26.56 25.81 -29.61
CA ARG A 399 27.02 26.91 -28.76
C ARG A 399 25.84 27.75 -28.28
N GLN A 400 24.72 27.11 -27.95
CA GLN A 400 23.49 27.77 -27.56
C GLN A 400 23.67 28.81 -26.41
N ASN A 401 24.56 28.51 -25.46
CA ASN A 401 24.85 29.39 -24.31
C ASN A 401 25.51 30.72 -24.70
N GLU A 402 26.11 30.80 -25.89
CA GLU A 402 26.70 32.03 -26.43
C GLU A 402 25.64 32.97 -27.04
N PHE A 403 24.39 32.51 -27.18
CA PHE A 403 23.29 33.22 -27.86
C PHE A 403 23.67 33.64 -29.29
N PRO A 404 23.94 32.68 -30.19
CA PRO A 404 24.22 32.97 -31.59
C PRO A 404 23.03 33.65 -32.25
N ASP A 405 23.29 34.56 -33.19
CA ASP A 405 22.24 35.24 -33.94
C ASP A 405 21.65 34.31 -35.00
N TYR A 406 20.48 33.75 -34.71
CA TYR A 406 19.82 32.80 -35.60
C TYR A 406 19.08 33.48 -36.76
N TYR A 407 18.70 34.76 -36.62
CA TYR A 407 17.86 35.42 -37.64
C TYR A 407 18.54 35.47 -39.03
N PRO A 408 19.81 35.90 -39.18
CA PRO A 408 20.49 35.96 -40.48
C PRO A 408 20.60 34.61 -41.19
N TYR A 409 20.78 33.53 -40.41
CA TYR A 409 20.91 32.17 -40.93
C TYR A 409 19.56 31.61 -41.36
N PHE A 410 18.51 31.79 -40.54
CA PHE A 410 17.23 31.12 -40.72
C PHE A 410 16.21 31.93 -41.53
N HIS A 411 16.38 33.24 -41.67
CA HIS A 411 15.45 34.07 -42.46
C HIS A 411 15.35 33.68 -43.94
N PRO A 412 16.43 33.28 -44.64
CA PRO A 412 16.31 32.73 -45.98
C PRO A 412 15.54 31.40 -46.06
N LEU A 413 15.53 30.64 -44.96
CA LEU A 413 14.93 29.30 -44.90
C LEU A 413 13.44 29.34 -44.50
N PHE A 414 13.06 30.29 -43.64
CA PHE A 414 11.73 30.39 -43.05
C PHE A 414 11.11 31.76 -43.29
N LYS A 415 9.79 31.78 -43.54
CA LYS A 415 9.02 33.02 -43.67
C LYS A 415 8.69 33.59 -42.28
N PHE A 416 9.61 34.36 -41.71
CA PHE A 416 9.35 35.05 -40.45
C PHE A 416 8.41 36.26 -40.61
N PRO A 417 7.52 36.53 -39.65
CA PRO A 417 6.72 37.74 -39.64
C PRO A 417 7.58 39.01 -39.57
N LYS A 418 7.07 40.09 -40.15
CA LYS A 418 7.70 41.42 -40.05
C LYS A 418 7.87 41.84 -38.58
N GLY A 419 9.03 42.41 -38.24
CA GLY A 419 9.41 42.79 -36.89
C GLY A 419 10.21 41.72 -36.15
N THR A 420 10.36 40.52 -36.69
CA THR A 420 11.22 39.47 -36.09
C THR A 420 12.70 39.85 -36.18
N GLU A 421 13.07 40.64 -37.20
CA GLU A 421 14.39 41.27 -37.37
C GLU A 421 14.76 42.21 -36.22
N LEU A 422 13.79 42.73 -35.48
CA LEU A 422 14.02 43.63 -34.36
C LEU A 422 14.34 42.88 -33.07
N ILE A 423 14.17 41.56 -33.04
CA ILE A 423 14.48 40.74 -31.86
C ILE A 423 16.01 40.57 -31.79
N PRO A 424 16.66 40.98 -30.68
CA PRO A 424 18.11 40.84 -30.55
C PRO A 424 18.52 39.37 -30.41
N ALA A 425 19.77 39.06 -30.78
CA ALA A 425 20.32 37.71 -30.71
C ALA A 425 20.35 37.15 -29.26
N GLU A 426 20.61 38.04 -28.31
CA GLU A 426 20.67 37.72 -26.87
C GLU A 426 19.30 37.42 -26.25
N ASP A 427 18.21 37.78 -26.94
CA ASP A 427 16.85 37.54 -26.46
C ASP A 427 16.46 36.08 -26.70
N PRO A 428 16.16 35.29 -25.64
CA PRO A 428 15.75 33.90 -25.79
C PRO A 428 14.57 33.70 -26.74
N LEU A 429 13.72 34.73 -26.90
CA LEU A 429 12.60 34.69 -27.82
C LEU A 429 13.01 34.40 -29.27
N GLN A 430 14.18 34.88 -29.72
CA GLN A 430 14.66 34.61 -31.07
C GLN A 430 14.86 33.10 -31.30
N GLN A 431 15.49 32.42 -30.33
CA GLN A 431 15.71 30.97 -30.39
C GLN A 431 14.37 30.21 -30.35
N VAL A 432 13.43 30.65 -29.51
CA VAL A 432 12.09 30.05 -29.42
C VAL A 432 11.35 30.16 -30.76
N VAL A 433 11.36 31.32 -31.41
CA VAL A 433 10.69 31.53 -32.71
C VAL A 433 11.27 30.62 -33.79
N VAL A 434 12.60 30.51 -33.85
CA VAL A 434 13.29 29.66 -34.81
C VAL A 434 12.99 28.18 -34.54
N LEU A 435 13.14 27.71 -33.30
CA LEU A 435 12.88 26.32 -32.94
C LEU A 435 11.42 25.93 -33.14
N ALA A 436 10.47 26.82 -32.82
CA ALA A 436 9.05 26.62 -33.09
C ALA A 436 8.75 26.52 -34.59
N SER A 437 9.48 27.26 -35.44
CA SER A 437 9.35 27.19 -36.90
C SER A 437 9.89 25.87 -37.46
N ILE A 438 11.02 25.39 -36.93
CA ILE A 438 11.58 24.08 -37.28
C ILE A 438 10.61 22.95 -36.88
N ILE A 439 10.04 23.02 -35.68
CA ILE A 439 9.04 22.06 -35.21
C ILE A 439 7.78 22.14 -36.08
N GLN A 440 7.29 23.33 -36.42
CA GLN A 440 6.14 23.52 -37.31
C GLN A 440 6.34 22.81 -38.65
N ASP A 441 7.54 22.91 -39.22
CA ASP A 441 7.91 22.24 -40.45
C ASP A 441 7.78 20.70 -40.35
N LEU A 442 8.22 20.11 -39.24
CA LEU A 442 8.09 18.67 -38.99
C LEU A 442 6.64 18.25 -38.77
N LEU A 443 5.86 19.09 -38.08
CA LEU A 443 4.45 18.87 -37.78
C LEU A 443 3.58 18.78 -39.05
N TYR A 444 3.98 19.37 -40.18
CA TYR A 444 3.28 19.14 -41.45
C TYR A 444 3.29 17.67 -41.88
N GLY A 445 4.32 16.91 -41.51
CA GLY A 445 4.41 15.47 -41.77
C GLY A 445 3.51 14.64 -40.86
N PHE A 446 2.96 15.20 -39.78
CA PHE A 446 2.08 14.44 -38.87
C PHE A 446 0.75 14.05 -39.53
N ARG A 447 0.35 14.76 -40.59
CA ARG A 447 -0.83 14.41 -41.41
C ARG A 447 -0.72 13.04 -42.06
N SER A 448 0.50 12.56 -42.35
CA SER A 448 0.70 11.22 -42.91
C SER A 448 0.70 10.12 -41.86
N ILE A 449 0.61 10.46 -40.57
CA ILE A 449 0.71 9.50 -39.46
C ILE A 449 -0.69 9.11 -39.00
N SER A 450 -0.98 7.82 -39.06
CA SER A 450 -2.26 7.26 -38.60
C SER A 450 -2.15 6.81 -37.14
N ILE A 451 -2.35 7.78 -36.22
CA ILE A 451 -2.40 7.53 -34.77
C ILE A 451 -3.78 6.95 -34.40
N VAL A 452 -3.78 5.83 -33.69
CA VAL A 452 -4.99 5.10 -33.25
C VAL A 452 -5.18 5.16 -31.72
N SER A 453 -4.15 5.54 -30.97
CA SER A 453 -4.18 5.70 -29.51
C SER A 453 -5.15 6.79 -29.01
N ASP A 454 -5.49 6.75 -27.72
CA ASP A 454 -6.28 7.79 -27.04
C ASP A 454 -5.65 9.20 -27.11
N HIS A 455 -4.32 9.27 -27.27
CA HIS A 455 -3.55 10.51 -27.40
C HIS A 455 -3.79 11.27 -28.73
N LYS A 456 -4.46 10.65 -29.71
CA LYS A 456 -4.68 11.21 -31.07
C LYS A 456 -5.29 12.62 -31.03
N LYS A 457 -6.39 12.78 -30.29
CA LYS A 457 -7.18 14.03 -30.26
C LYS A 457 -6.35 15.21 -29.76
N GLU A 458 -5.46 14.96 -28.80
CA GLU A 458 -4.65 16.00 -28.20
C GLU A 458 -3.45 16.39 -29.08
N ILE A 459 -2.83 15.40 -29.74
CA ILE A 459 -1.77 15.62 -30.73
C ILE A 459 -2.30 16.40 -31.94
N GLU A 460 -3.43 15.99 -32.52
CA GLU A 460 -4.06 16.69 -33.66
C GLU A 460 -4.45 18.12 -33.29
N LYS A 461 -5.11 18.31 -32.14
CA LYS A 461 -5.49 19.65 -31.63
C LYS A 461 -4.30 20.57 -31.45
N THR A 462 -3.16 20.05 -31.02
CA THR A 462 -1.95 20.85 -30.79
C THR A 462 -1.24 21.15 -32.10
N THR A 463 -1.14 20.17 -32.99
CA THR A 463 -0.58 20.29 -34.35
C THR A 463 -1.35 21.34 -35.16
N ASP A 464 -2.68 21.28 -35.13
CA ASP A 464 -3.54 22.23 -35.84
C ASP A 464 -3.39 23.65 -35.34
N LYS A 465 -3.06 23.85 -34.06
CA LYS A 465 -2.95 25.18 -33.44
C LYS A 465 -1.52 25.72 -33.37
N TRP A 466 -0.51 24.92 -33.73
CA TRP A 466 0.89 25.30 -33.57
C TRP A 466 1.24 26.56 -34.37
N HIS A 467 0.72 26.69 -35.60
CA HIS A 467 0.94 27.87 -36.45
C HIS A 467 0.45 29.19 -35.83
N LEU A 468 -0.57 29.14 -34.95
CA LEU A 468 -1.10 30.32 -34.26
C LEU A 468 -0.06 30.96 -33.34
N PHE A 469 0.97 30.22 -32.91
CA PHE A 469 2.09 30.81 -32.18
C PHE A 469 2.80 31.88 -33.02
N ILE A 470 3.20 31.56 -34.25
CA ILE A 470 3.91 32.51 -35.10
C ILE A 470 2.94 33.61 -35.59
N ASP A 471 1.77 33.22 -36.08
CA ASP A 471 0.85 34.14 -36.77
C ASP A 471 0.06 35.04 -35.81
N GLU A 472 -0.29 34.57 -34.61
CA GLU A 472 -1.10 35.35 -33.66
C GLU A 472 -0.27 35.87 -32.49
N MET A 473 0.52 35.00 -31.86
CA MET A 473 1.28 35.39 -30.67
C MET A 473 2.47 36.27 -31.02
N ILE A 474 3.28 35.88 -32.01
CA ILE A 474 4.45 36.65 -32.40
C ILE A 474 4.05 37.83 -33.29
N GLN A 475 3.39 37.58 -34.42
CA GLN A 475 3.10 38.64 -35.38
C GLN A 475 2.09 39.68 -34.87
N LYS A 476 0.89 39.26 -34.45
CA LYS A 476 -0.19 40.22 -34.10
C LYS A 476 -0.01 40.87 -32.73
N ASN A 477 0.52 40.12 -31.76
CA ASN A 477 0.63 40.59 -30.38
C ASN A 477 2.02 41.14 -30.06
N TYR A 478 3.07 40.31 -30.13
CA TYR A 478 4.41 40.72 -29.72
C TYR A 478 5.08 41.74 -30.66
N ASN A 479 5.23 41.41 -31.94
CA ASN A 479 5.91 42.26 -32.92
C ASN A 479 5.21 43.60 -33.09
N LYS A 480 3.87 43.64 -32.96
CA LYS A 480 3.11 44.90 -32.99
C LYS A 480 3.54 45.86 -31.88
N LEU A 481 3.66 45.35 -30.63
CA LEU A 481 4.12 46.14 -29.49
C LEU A 481 5.58 46.57 -29.67
N LEU A 482 6.43 45.66 -30.14
CA LEU A 482 7.86 45.93 -30.37
C LEU A 482 8.08 47.00 -31.45
N ILE A 483 7.38 46.89 -32.58
CA ILE A 483 7.44 47.87 -33.68
C ILE A 483 6.93 49.24 -33.20
N GLU A 484 5.84 49.28 -32.44
CA GLU A 484 5.31 50.53 -31.87
C GLU A 484 6.34 51.17 -30.93
N TYR A 485 6.98 50.38 -30.07
CA TYR A 485 8.03 50.84 -29.18
C TYR A 485 9.24 51.41 -29.95
N CYS A 486 9.72 50.68 -30.97
CA CYS A 486 10.85 51.10 -31.81
C CYS A 486 10.57 52.42 -32.55
N ARG A 487 9.38 52.53 -33.18
CA ARG A 487 8.96 53.75 -33.89
C ARG A 487 8.89 54.97 -32.99
N ASN A 488 8.52 54.80 -31.72
CA ASN A 488 8.42 55.90 -30.78
C ASN A 488 9.79 56.31 -30.23
N ILE A 489 10.73 55.38 -30.10
CA ILE A 489 12.14 55.70 -29.81
C ILE A 489 12.76 56.52 -30.94
N GLU A 490 12.48 56.19 -32.20
CA GLU A 490 13.00 56.96 -33.34
C GLU A 490 12.46 58.39 -33.39
N LYS A 491 11.25 58.62 -32.87
CA LYS A 491 10.58 59.92 -32.86
C LYS A 491 10.98 60.83 -31.70
N GLY A 492 11.54 60.29 -30.61
CA GLY A 492 11.80 61.07 -29.40
C GLY A 492 12.96 60.54 -28.56
N VAL A 493 13.92 61.42 -28.25
CA VAL A 493 15.16 61.10 -27.52
C VAL A 493 14.90 60.59 -26.09
N ASP A 494 13.83 61.07 -25.44
CA ASP A 494 13.47 60.71 -24.05
C ASP A 494 12.30 59.71 -23.96
N TYR A 495 11.93 59.06 -25.07
CA TYR A 495 10.78 58.16 -25.04
C TYR A 495 10.97 56.97 -24.09
N SER A 496 12.21 56.47 -23.98
CA SER A 496 12.56 55.34 -23.09
C SER A 496 12.34 55.67 -21.61
N THR A 497 12.50 56.92 -21.19
CA THR A 497 12.29 57.37 -19.80
C THR A 497 10.87 57.87 -19.55
N SER A 498 10.10 58.14 -20.61
CA SER A 498 8.72 58.58 -20.51
C SER A 498 7.81 57.54 -19.84
N LYS A 499 6.79 58.01 -19.11
CA LYS A 499 5.77 57.14 -18.47
C LYS A 499 5.09 56.19 -19.48
N PHE A 500 4.86 56.66 -20.70
CA PHE A 500 4.22 55.86 -21.75
C PHE A 500 5.19 54.79 -22.32
N GLY A 501 6.44 55.15 -22.60
CA GLY A 501 7.46 54.19 -23.06
C GLY A 501 7.75 53.12 -22.00
N GLN A 502 7.83 53.51 -20.73
CA GLN A 502 8.02 52.58 -19.61
C GLN A 502 6.83 51.63 -19.41
N LYS A 503 5.60 52.11 -19.65
CA LYS A 503 4.40 51.26 -19.66
C LYS A 503 4.44 50.24 -20.80
N LEU A 504 4.71 50.68 -22.03
CA LEU A 504 4.76 49.80 -23.20
C LEU A 504 5.88 48.75 -23.08
N LEU A 505 7.04 49.15 -22.56
CA LEU A 505 8.15 48.24 -22.23
C LEU A 505 7.73 47.18 -21.19
N THR A 506 7.02 47.60 -20.14
CA THR A 506 6.50 46.69 -19.12
C THR A 506 5.48 45.71 -19.71
N ASP A 507 4.64 46.15 -20.65
CA ASP A 507 3.69 45.29 -21.38
C ASP A 507 4.40 44.23 -22.23
N ILE A 508 5.49 44.60 -22.92
CA ILE A 508 6.33 43.67 -23.71
C ILE A 508 6.91 42.57 -22.80
N TYR A 509 7.49 42.95 -21.64
CA TYR A 509 8.04 41.98 -20.70
C TYR A 509 6.97 41.08 -20.07
N TRP A 510 5.82 41.64 -19.71
CA TRP A 510 4.70 40.85 -19.21
C TRP A 510 4.16 39.88 -20.26
N PHE A 511 4.11 40.28 -21.54
CA PHE A 511 3.73 39.38 -22.62
C PHE A 511 4.68 38.18 -22.72
N LYS A 512 5.99 38.44 -22.78
CA LYS A 512 7.01 37.38 -22.81
C LYS A 512 6.85 36.46 -21.61
N ARG A 513 6.80 37.00 -20.39
CA ARG A 513 6.72 36.19 -19.17
C ARG A 513 5.44 35.37 -19.08
N LYS A 514 4.29 35.96 -19.36
CA LYS A 514 2.99 35.32 -19.16
C LYS A 514 2.71 34.22 -20.17
N PHE A 515 3.22 34.33 -21.39
CA PHE A 515 2.82 33.45 -22.49
C PHE A 515 3.96 32.59 -23.05
N ILE A 516 5.23 33.01 -22.94
CA ILE A 516 6.35 32.33 -23.61
C ILE A 516 7.43 31.89 -22.61
N LEU A 517 7.89 32.75 -21.71
CA LEU A 517 9.06 32.53 -20.84
C LEU A 517 8.68 32.70 -19.35
N PRO A 518 8.05 31.70 -18.71
CA PRO A 518 7.43 31.84 -17.38
C PRO A 518 8.39 32.26 -16.26
N PHE A 519 9.66 31.88 -16.35
CA PHE A 519 10.69 32.17 -15.33
C PHE A 519 11.46 33.47 -15.59
N MET A 520 11.09 34.25 -16.62
CA MET A 520 11.72 35.53 -16.93
C MET A 520 11.54 36.52 -15.76
N LYS A 521 12.66 37.00 -15.20
CA LYS A 521 12.70 37.98 -14.10
C LYS A 521 12.99 39.37 -14.67
N PHE A 522 12.17 40.37 -14.37
CA PHE A 522 12.38 41.75 -14.79
C PHE A 522 11.81 42.71 -13.75
N LYS A 523 12.40 43.91 -13.63
CA LYS A 523 11.88 44.97 -12.75
C LYS A 523 10.59 45.57 -13.32
N ILE A 524 9.57 45.64 -12.47
CA ILE A 524 8.30 46.28 -12.80
C ILE A 524 8.47 47.79 -12.61
N LEU A 525 8.47 48.53 -13.71
CA LEU A 525 8.64 49.99 -13.68
C LEU A 525 7.27 50.71 -13.58
N TYR A 526 6.21 50.12 -14.13
CA TYR A 526 4.81 50.57 -13.98
C TYR A 526 3.82 49.40 -13.85
N LYS A 527 2.67 49.63 -13.20
CA LYS A 527 1.58 48.65 -13.21
C LYS A 527 0.95 48.58 -14.60
N SER A 528 1.05 47.42 -15.24
CA SER A 528 0.32 47.10 -16.48
C SER A 528 -1.09 46.64 -16.13
N GLU A 529 -2.10 47.23 -16.78
CA GLU A 529 -3.52 46.86 -16.63
C GLU A 529 -4.06 46.17 -17.90
N THR A 530 -3.21 45.90 -18.90
CA THR A 530 -3.64 45.86 -20.30
C THR A 530 -3.35 44.58 -21.07
N ILE A 531 -3.24 43.42 -20.42
CA ILE A 531 -3.13 42.15 -21.16
C ILE A 531 -4.31 41.20 -20.91
N PRO A 532 -5.55 41.56 -21.33
CA PRO A 532 -6.65 40.63 -21.47
C PRO A 532 -6.54 39.92 -22.83
N LEU A 533 -5.46 39.18 -23.05
CA LEU A 533 -5.37 38.28 -24.20
C LEU A 533 -5.96 36.93 -23.78
N LYS A 534 -7.08 36.54 -24.40
CA LYS A 534 -7.57 35.14 -24.41
C LYS A 534 -6.67 34.25 -25.29
N ALA A 535 -5.38 34.52 -25.32
CA ALA A 535 -4.43 33.75 -26.08
C ALA A 535 -3.97 32.56 -25.21
N PRO A 536 -3.83 31.36 -25.79
CA PRO A 536 -3.28 30.23 -25.06
C PRO A 536 -1.82 30.53 -24.68
N LYS A 537 -1.39 30.05 -23.52
CA LYS A 537 0.00 30.16 -23.08
C LYS A 537 0.82 29.13 -23.83
N PHE A 538 1.76 29.61 -24.66
CA PHE A 538 2.60 28.75 -25.48
C PHE A 538 3.45 27.81 -24.62
N HIS A 539 4.01 28.30 -23.52
CA HIS A 539 4.81 27.47 -22.61
C HIS A 539 4.02 26.27 -22.03
N GLU A 540 2.73 26.44 -21.72
CA GLU A 540 1.85 25.35 -21.26
C GLU A 540 1.52 24.39 -22.41
N GLN A 541 1.30 24.90 -23.62
CA GLN A 541 1.05 24.08 -24.81
C GLN A 541 2.24 23.19 -25.16
N VAL A 542 3.47 23.72 -25.12
CA VAL A 542 4.70 22.96 -25.37
C VAL A 542 4.86 21.84 -24.35
N SER A 543 4.68 22.14 -23.06
CA SER A 543 4.82 21.14 -21.99
C SER A 543 3.78 20.03 -22.08
N ASN A 544 2.53 20.40 -22.40
CA ASN A 544 1.48 19.41 -22.62
C ASN A 544 1.81 18.53 -23.83
N PHE A 545 2.25 19.14 -24.93
CA PHE A 545 2.61 18.41 -26.14
C PHE A 545 3.76 17.43 -25.93
N TYR A 546 4.81 17.85 -25.20
CA TYR A 546 5.91 17.00 -24.80
C TYR A 546 5.41 15.79 -24.02
N ARG A 547 4.58 16.00 -22.99
CA ARG A 547 4.04 14.92 -22.15
C ARG A 547 3.20 13.93 -22.96
N THR A 548 2.31 14.42 -23.81
CA THR A 548 1.44 13.56 -24.65
C THR A 548 2.27 12.76 -25.65
N LEU A 549 3.26 13.38 -26.33
CA LEU A 549 4.13 12.67 -27.26
C LEU A 549 5.05 11.66 -26.55
N LYS A 550 5.58 12.01 -25.38
CA LYS A 550 6.42 11.11 -24.58
C LYS A 550 5.62 9.89 -24.13
N ALA A 551 4.42 10.10 -23.60
CA ALA A 551 3.52 9.01 -23.20
C ALA A 551 3.19 8.08 -24.39
N LEU A 552 2.86 8.64 -25.56
CA LEU A 552 2.62 7.85 -26.76
C LEU A 552 3.84 7.01 -27.15
N MET A 553 5.05 7.58 -27.13
CA MET A 553 6.26 6.88 -27.51
C MET A 553 6.68 5.83 -26.47
N GLU A 554 6.49 6.09 -25.17
CA GLU A 554 6.72 5.10 -24.11
C GLU A 554 5.75 3.92 -24.20
N GLU A 555 4.47 4.17 -24.47
CA GLU A 555 3.49 3.11 -24.75
C GLU A 555 3.87 2.32 -26.01
N PHE A 556 4.32 3.00 -27.06
CA PHE A 556 4.78 2.39 -28.31
C PHE A 556 6.00 1.49 -28.11
N ASP A 557 6.98 1.93 -27.30
CA ASP A 557 8.20 1.19 -27.03
C ASP A 557 7.93 -0.07 -26.17
N ASN A 558 7.00 0.03 -25.21
CA ASN A 558 6.66 -1.05 -24.29
C ASN A 558 5.63 -2.04 -24.86
N SER A 559 4.87 -1.68 -25.90
CA SER A 559 3.84 -2.54 -26.49
C SER A 559 4.40 -3.55 -27.49
N LYS A 560 3.88 -4.79 -27.42
CA LYS A 560 4.15 -5.85 -28.42
C LYS A 560 3.34 -5.65 -29.71
N GLU A 561 2.25 -4.89 -29.66
CA GLU A 561 1.32 -4.67 -30.77
C GLU A 561 1.34 -3.19 -31.21
N ARG A 562 2.50 -2.73 -31.66
CA ARG A 562 2.77 -1.33 -32.07
C ARG A 562 1.77 -0.77 -33.10
N GLN A 563 1.26 -1.62 -33.98
CA GLN A 563 0.24 -1.28 -34.99
C GLN A 563 -1.08 -0.78 -34.40
N LYS A 564 -1.41 -1.13 -33.14
CA LYS A 564 -2.61 -0.65 -32.45
C LYS A 564 -2.49 0.79 -31.94
N LEU A 565 -1.27 1.32 -31.83
CA LEU A 565 -0.99 2.69 -31.40
C LEU A 565 -0.78 3.59 -32.61
N ILE A 566 0.04 3.14 -33.56
CA ILE A 566 0.30 3.82 -34.83
C ILE A 566 0.22 2.78 -35.94
N SER A 567 -0.80 2.85 -36.80
CA SER A 567 -1.05 1.79 -37.78
C SER A 567 0.00 1.74 -38.88
N ASN A 568 0.57 2.89 -39.26
CA ASN A 568 1.54 3.02 -40.35
C ASN A 568 2.95 3.48 -39.90
N TYR A 569 3.40 3.01 -38.73
CA TYR A 569 4.68 3.43 -38.14
C TYR A 569 5.92 3.14 -39.01
N SER A 570 5.91 2.03 -39.75
CA SER A 570 7.01 1.60 -40.64
C SER A 570 6.98 2.25 -42.03
N GLU A 571 5.90 2.92 -42.39
CA GLU A 571 5.80 3.60 -43.70
C GLU A 571 6.73 4.81 -43.75
N PRO A 572 7.27 5.15 -44.93
CA PRO A 572 8.08 6.34 -45.09
C PRO A 572 7.26 7.59 -44.79
N PHE A 573 7.83 8.54 -44.05
CA PHE A 573 7.13 9.79 -43.78
C PHE A 573 6.88 10.57 -45.08
N HIS A 574 5.74 11.25 -45.14
CA HIS A 574 5.34 12.01 -46.33
C HIS A 574 5.01 13.46 -45.97
N PHE A 575 5.51 14.39 -46.79
CA PHE A 575 5.23 15.81 -46.69
C PHE A 575 4.54 16.26 -47.98
N GLU A 576 3.31 16.76 -47.88
CA GLU A 576 2.53 17.30 -49.02
C GLU A 576 3.31 18.40 -49.74
N ILE A 577 3.98 19.25 -48.96
CA ILE A 577 4.87 20.30 -49.43
C ILE A 577 6.25 20.00 -48.87
N LYS A 578 7.23 19.82 -49.76
CA LYS A 578 8.63 19.61 -49.35
C LYS A 578 9.15 20.89 -48.71
N ASN A 579 9.51 20.80 -47.43
CA ASN A 579 10.18 21.86 -46.70
C ASN A 579 11.66 21.52 -46.48
N ILE A 580 12.46 22.53 -46.14
CA ILE A 580 13.92 22.36 -46.00
C ILE A 580 14.28 21.42 -44.86
N THR A 581 13.52 21.49 -43.76
CA THR A 581 13.75 20.71 -42.55
C THR A 581 13.55 19.22 -42.80
N SER A 582 12.43 18.82 -43.43
CA SER A 582 12.14 17.43 -43.79
C SER A 582 13.14 16.87 -44.79
N TYR A 583 13.53 17.66 -45.79
CA TYR A 583 14.53 17.27 -46.78
C TYR A 583 15.88 16.96 -46.14
N ARG A 584 16.34 17.84 -45.24
CA ARG A 584 17.61 17.67 -44.52
C ARG A 584 17.54 16.49 -43.54
N LEU A 585 16.43 16.34 -42.81
CA LEU A 585 16.20 15.18 -41.93
C LEU A 585 16.28 13.87 -42.72
N GLY A 586 15.57 13.76 -43.85
CA GLY A 586 15.61 12.58 -44.70
C GLY A 586 17.01 12.23 -45.20
N LYS A 587 17.82 13.25 -45.57
CA LYS A 587 19.22 13.05 -45.96
C LYS A 587 20.11 12.55 -44.83
N ILE A 588 19.93 13.08 -43.62
CA ILE A 588 20.71 12.65 -42.44
C ILE A 588 20.38 11.20 -42.10
N LEU A 589 19.10 10.83 -42.13
CA LEU A 589 18.69 9.45 -41.89
C LEU A 589 19.27 8.49 -42.93
N ALA A 590 19.24 8.87 -44.22
CA ALA A 590 19.87 8.08 -45.27
C ALA A 590 21.38 7.91 -45.06
N LYS A 591 22.09 8.95 -44.59
CA LYS A 591 23.52 8.89 -44.29
C LYS A 591 23.85 7.96 -43.12
N ASP A 592 22.99 7.93 -42.11
CA ASP A 592 23.14 7.09 -40.92
C ASP A 592 22.57 5.66 -41.12
N ASN A 593 22.17 5.29 -42.34
CA ASN A 593 21.49 4.03 -42.67
C ASN A 593 20.19 3.79 -41.86
N ILE A 594 19.51 4.86 -41.49
CA ILE A 594 18.23 4.83 -40.76
C ILE A 594 17.09 5.03 -41.77
N ALA A 595 16.07 4.17 -41.70
CA ALA A 595 14.90 4.28 -42.57
C ALA A 595 14.08 5.55 -42.26
N PRO A 596 13.66 6.34 -43.26
CA PRO A 596 12.90 7.58 -43.06
C PRO A 596 11.42 7.28 -42.75
N THR A 597 11.13 6.63 -41.63
CA THR A 597 9.79 6.15 -41.24
C THR A 597 9.00 7.16 -40.40
N ASN A 598 7.68 7.00 -40.33
CA ASN A 598 6.79 7.78 -39.45
C ASN A 598 7.19 7.69 -37.97
N GLU A 599 7.65 6.52 -37.52
CA GLU A 599 8.22 6.36 -36.17
C GLU A 599 9.40 7.31 -35.93
N ASN A 600 10.34 7.36 -36.86
CA ASN A 600 11.51 8.23 -36.73
C ASN A 600 11.12 9.69 -36.77
N LEU A 601 10.17 10.10 -37.62
CA LEU A 601 9.64 11.45 -37.62
C LEU A 601 9.08 11.85 -36.23
N LEU A 602 8.32 10.97 -35.58
CA LEU A 602 7.81 11.19 -34.23
C LEU A 602 8.93 11.30 -33.19
N ARG A 603 9.93 10.42 -33.23
CA ARG A 603 11.06 10.45 -32.29
C ARG A 603 11.89 11.72 -32.41
N TYR A 604 12.20 12.15 -33.63
CA TYR A 604 12.94 13.38 -33.87
C TYR A 604 12.12 14.63 -33.51
N SER A 605 10.82 14.62 -33.77
CA SER A 605 9.93 15.70 -33.34
C SER A 605 9.82 15.77 -31.82
N LEU A 606 9.67 14.63 -31.13
CA LEU A 606 9.67 14.54 -29.66
C LEU A 606 10.96 15.09 -29.07
N MET A 607 12.12 14.77 -29.67
CA MET A 607 13.41 15.26 -29.20
C MET A 607 13.52 16.79 -29.32
N LEU A 608 13.04 17.40 -30.41
CA LEU A 608 13.04 18.85 -30.56
C LEU A 608 12.00 19.55 -29.65
N VAL A 609 10.83 18.94 -29.46
CA VAL A 609 9.81 19.43 -28.52
C VAL A 609 10.30 19.34 -27.08
N SER A 610 11.03 18.28 -26.73
CA SER A 610 11.69 18.12 -25.42
C SER A 610 12.74 19.21 -25.18
N LEU A 611 13.55 19.52 -26.18
CA LEU A 611 14.50 20.65 -26.11
C LEU A 611 13.77 21.97 -25.89
N LEU A 612 12.70 22.24 -26.66
CA LEU A 612 11.91 23.47 -26.51
C LEU A 612 11.27 23.57 -25.13
N ASP A 613 10.71 22.46 -24.62
CA ASP A 613 10.12 22.38 -23.28
C ASP A 613 11.17 22.63 -22.19
N PHE A 614 12.34 22.00 -22.29
CA PHE A 614 13.43 22.23 -21.34
C PHE A 614 13.84 23.70 -21.31
N LEU A 615 14.08 24.30 -22.48
CA LEU A 615 14.55 25.68 -22.59
C LEU A 615 13.54 26.68 -22.02
N ILE A 616 12.24 26.45 -22.25
CA ILE A 616 11.17 27.35 -21.81
C ILE A 616 10.75 27.08 -20.35
N ASN A 617 10.50 25.83 -19.99
CA ASN A 617 9.81 25.45 -18.75
C ASN A 617 10.76 25.00 -17.62
N THR A 618 12.08 25.15 -17.78
CA THR A 618 13.06 24.85 -16.72
C THR A 618 13.79 26.12 -16.27
N GLU A 619 13.73 26.47 -14.97
CA GLU A 619 14.42 27.67 -14.45
C GLU A 619 15.95 27.59 -14.59
N ALA A 620 16.53 26.39 -14.58
CA ALA A 620 17.96 26.18 -14.77
C ALA A 620 18.43 26.31 -16.24
N SER A 621 17.51 26.52 -17.19
CA SER A 621 17.86 26.59 -18.60
C SER A 621 18.73 27.82 -18.92
N PRO A 622 19.50 27.80 -20.02
CA PRO A 622 20.31 28.94 -20.46
C PRO A 622 19.51 30.23 -20.63
N PHE A 623 18.19 30.15 -20.90
CA PHE A 623 17.33 31.31 -21.12
C PHE A 623 17.17 32.20 -19.88
N TYR A 624 17.42 31.67 -18.68
CA TYR A 624 17.18 32.35 -17.42
C TYR A 624 18.45 32.64 -16.62
N GLN A 625 19.63 32.37 -17.18
CA GLN A 625 20.92 32.57 -16.51
C GLN A 625 21.40 34.02 -16.55
N ARG A 626 21.00 34.80 -17.57
CA ARG A 626 21.33 36.23 -17.70
C ARG A 626 20.22 37.10 -17.11
N ASN A 627 20.58 38.26 -16.57
CA ASN A 627 19.59 39.23 -16.13
C ASN A 627 18.90 39.83 -17.35
N THR A 628 17.56 39.77 -17.37
CA THR A 628 16.75 40.36 -18.44
C THR A 628 17.05 41.83 -18.71
N GLU A 629 17.47 42.58 -17.69
CA GLU A 629 17.76 44.02 -17.79
C GLU A 629 19.06 44.32 -18.55
N GLU A 630 19.95 43.32 -18.68
CA GLU A 630 21.18 43.43 -19.46
C GLU A 630 20.93 43.14 -20.95
N ILE A 631 19.80 42.50 -21.28
CA ILE A 631 19.42 42.14 -22.64
C ILE A 631 18.71 43.33 -23.28
N PRO A 632 19.15 43.79 -24.46
CA PRO A 632 18.47 44.88 -25.15
C PRO A 632 17.06 44.48 -25.58
N VAL A 633 16.14 45.44 -25.56
CA VAL A 633 14.73 45.22 -25.90
C VAL A 633 14.54 44.96 -27.40
N TYR A 634 15.35 45.64 -28.21
CA TYR A 634 15.35 45.56 -29.66
C TYR A 634 16.78 45.54 -30.17
N ARG A 635 16.98 45.02 -31.38
CA ARG A 635 18.26 45.02 -32.07
C ARG A 635 18.65 46.46 -32.45
N TYR A 636 19.85 46.87 -32.08
CA TYR A 636 20.39 48.20 -32.37
C TYR A 636 21.86 48.11 -32.78
N ASP A 637 22.35 49.13 -33.47
CA ASP A 637 23.77 49.29 -33.76
C ASP A 637 24.40 50.26 -32.74
N PRO A 638 25.44 49.85 -32.01
CA PRO A 638 26.17 50.73 -31.10
C PRO A 638 26.70 52.01 -31.79
N VAL A 639 27.01 51.93 -33.08
CA VAL A 639 27.55 53.05 -33.88
C VAL A 639 26.48 54.10 -34.20
N TYR A 640 25.20 53.71 -34.29
CA TYR A 640 24.09 54.60 -34.67
C TYR A 640 23.23 55.04 -33.46
N GLN A 641 23.87 55.40 -32.35
CA GLN A 641 23.22 56.04 -31.19
C GLN A 641 22.03 55.24 -30.60
N GLY A 642 22.05 53.90 -30.66
CA GLY A 642 21.01 53.07 -30.07
C GLY A 642 19.69 53.05 -30.85
N LYS A 643 19.67 53.47 -32.12
CA LYS A 643 18.48 53.37 -32.98
C LYS A 643 18.16 51.92 -33.37
N PRO A 644 16.87 51.56 -33.54
CA PRO A 644 16.48 50.22 -33.97
C PRO A 644 17.00 49.86 -35.38
N LEU A 645 17.45 48.62 -35.54
CA LEU A 645 17.89 48.04 -36.81
C LEU A 645 16.76 47.21 -37.45
N TYR A 646 16.24 47.68 -38.58
CA TYR A 646 15.17 47.00 -39.34
C TYR A 646 15.70 46.07 -40.44
N SER A 647 17.01 45.95 -40.60
CA SER A 647 17.63 45.03 -41.55
C SER A 647 18.92 44.47 -40.97
N VAL A 648 19.22 43.22 -41.31
CA VAL A 648 20.48 42.55 -40.96
C VAL A 648 21.03 41.87 -42.19
N THR A 649 22.36 41.88 -42.32
CA THR A 649 23.06 41.19 -43.39
C THR A 649 22.78 39.69 -43.30
N LEU A 650 22.12 39.16 -44.33
CA LEU A 650 21.74 37.75 -44.39
C LEU A 650 22.94 36.89 -44.79
N ILE A 651 22.95 35.65 -44.31
CA ILE A 651 23.90 34.63 -44.73
C ILE A 651 23.30 33.93 -45.96
N ASP A 652 24.12 33.58 -46.97
CA ASP A 652 23.68 32.71 -48.06
C ASP A 652 23.61 31.26 -47.56
N THR A 653 22.58 31.00 -46.77
CA THR A 653 22.37 29.71 -46.11
C THR A 653 22.09 28.60 -47.11
N GLU A 654 21.51 28.90 -48.27
CA GLU A 654 21.29 27.89 -49.31
C GLU A 654 22.61 27.40 -49.92
N ALA A 655 23.55 28.31 -50.21
CA ALA A 655 24.89 27.95 -50.66
C ALA A 655 25.67 27.17 -49.58
N LEU A 656 25.55 27.58 -48.32
CA LEU A 656 26.16 26.89 -47.18
C LEU A 656 25.61 25.46 -47.05
N LEU A 657 24.29 25.30 -47.08
CA LEU A 657 23.65 23.98 -46.99
C LEU A 657 24.03 23.09 -48.17
N LYS A 658 24.26 23.64 -49.39
CA LYS A 658 24.75 22.91 -50.56
C LYS A 658 26.18 22.37 -50.38
N LYS A 659 27.06 23.13 -49.73
CA LYS A 659 28.45 22.71 -49.41
C LYS A 659 28.47 21.47 -48.51
N TYR A 660 27.50 21.36 -47.61
CA TYR A 660 27.32 20.23 -46.70
C TYR A 660 26.38 19.14 -47.26
N GLN A 661 26.24 19.04 -48.58
CA GLN A 661 25.54 17.93 -49.26
C GLN A 661 26.47 16.80 -49.73
N GLY A 662 27.78 16.96 -49.57
CA GLY A 662 28.81 15.95 -49.88
C GLY A 662 28.95 14.85 -48.84
#